data_AF-A0A9C8ZQ16-F1
#
_entry.id   AF-A0A9C8ZQ16-F1
#
_cell.length_a   1.000
_cell.length_b   1.000
_cell.length_c   1.000
_cell.angle_alpha   90.00
_cell.angle_beta   90.00
_cell.angle_gamma   90.00
#
_symmetry.space_group_name_H-M   'P 1'
#
loop_
_entity.id
_entity.type
_entity.pdbx_description
1 polymer ?
#
loop_
_entity_poly.entity_id
_entity_poly.type
_entity_poly.pdbx_seq_one_letter_code
_entity_poly.pdbx_strand_id
1 'polypeptide(L)'
;MRKLGHWWVEALSLALLLALVLASASLFIDRYLEHSFIAYRYARNLAGGLGFVYNAGERVLSEAVAPLYVMLLAAGTRLTPDLPFLGNLIGIIAIALGGVALYGLAHPSDKYLALLVAALYVVSPLLWITLGLDTALWVALGVLAIWFHLREWGLLTGLVLALATLMRPEIGVLICVLIADSLIRGRPLRLLPAGSYLGVVTIGVLWGVSAFESGGPLPGLLNARMGAALPDVLGPNVLTGLSALAGGLIALSWGWFAVAVIGAAGLLFLKDEPWALLLVGWAGLHLLSLAILGAAVRVWDFVPLVPALAALTALGVHGPAMRLQPRPARLALGGLAVLLALGAAGQSLVLIRTASSGDNPPRDALLPATVQAHDQQAGEWLREHTPQEARVGTTRVGLLGYLSGRYLLDYGGRLQPELAQALMRGDSQWWIANYTPDYVVLRAGEYEELNGYSPASDPWFTATYREAARFDDFTPPEEAVLIFERTGEPPPLQETLIGLVSYPDGLMINGIATDFSLDPLESGRMARVRIEWLLEEAISEPQYVSIRIQGHQEALAALEGRMVDFSNWPRHRLITTYHVIELAPALTPGIYDVSIGVGPDPFNLTWQTVAQAKVPIPEGIYLGGVSGTRAEFGDIALLGYRLARTGEGLEVLLMWQALEAPQASYRVSIQVRDVLGTIVARLETEPLEGAYPTSIWSAGEEVPDTYLLDMEGVPPGDYDVYVSLISPDGLRLLTAQGQDAVFIGRVSIGEETTP
;
A
#
# COMPACT_ATOMS: atom_id res chain seq x y z
N MET A 1 46.60 52.67 3.40
CA MET A 1 46.43 52.50 1.94
C MET A 1 46.70 51.08 1.39
N ARG A 2 47.19 50.09 2.16
CA ARG A 2 47.39 48.69 1.67
C ARG A 2 46.14 47.77 1.68
N LYS A 3 45.03 48.16 2.33
CA LYS A 3 43.77 47.38 2.37
C LYS A 3 42.85 47.57 1.15
N LEU A 4 43.10 48.57 0.29
CA LEU A 4 42.28 48.86 -0.90
C LEU A 4 42.67 48.03 -2.16
N GLY A 5 43.71 47.19 -2.09
CA GLY A 5 44.28 46.52 -3.26
C GLY A 5 43.91 45.05 -3.47
N HIS A 6 43.03 44.45 -2.66
CA HIS A 6 42.77 42.99 -2.68
C HIS A 6 41.31 42.60 -2.93
N TRP A 7 40.37 43.57 -2.93
CA TRP A 7 38.94 43.31 -3.14
C TRP A 7 38.64 42.71 -4.52
N TRP A 8 39.44 43.03 -5.54
CA TRP A 8 39.28 42.49 -6.89
C TRP A 8 39.60 40.99 -6.98
N VAL A 9 40.50 40.47 -6.13
CA VAL A 9 40.83 39.03 -6.08
C VAL A 9 39.68 38.24 -5.45
N GLU A 10 39.07 38.80 -4.40
CA GLU A 10 37.88 38.24 -3.76
C GLU A 10 36.68 38.28 -4.72
N ALA A 11 36.46 39.41 -5.38
CA ALA A 11 35.43 39.56 -6.41
C ALA A 11 35.65 38.57 -7.56
N LEU A 12 36.89 38.37 -8.02
CA LEU A 12 37.21 37.39 -9.06
C LEU A 12 36.97 35.95 -8.59
N SER A 13 37.29 35.64 -7.34
CA SER A 13 37.06 34.30 -6.75
C SER A 13 35.56 34.00 -6.68
N LEU A 14 34.75 34.96 -6.21
CA LEU A 14 33.30 34.83 -6.16
C LEU A 14 32.67 34.79 -7.56
N ALA A 15 33.18 35.58 -8.51
CA ALA A 15 32.75 35.54 -9.90
C ALA A 15 33.05 34.18 -10.57
N LEU A 16 34.21 33.60 -10.27
CA LEU A 16 34.57 32.26 -10.76
C LEU A 16 33.64 31.18 -10.17
N LEU A 17 33.35 31.25 -8.86
CA LEU A 17 32.41 30.33 -8.21
C LEU A 17 31.01 30.46 -8.82
N LEU A 18 30.54 31.69 -9.05
CA LEU A 18 29.27 31.92 -9.73
C LEU A 18 29.27 31.36 -11.16
N ALA A 19 30.34 31.57 -11.91
CA ALA A 19 30.47 30.99 -13.26
C ALA A 19 30.43 29.46 -13.24
N LEU A 20 31.08 28.81 -12.27
CA LEU A 20 31.01 27.36 -12.07
C LEU A 20 29.59 26.89 -11.74
N VAL A 21 28.89 27.60 -10.84
CA VAL A 21 27.49 27.28 -10.52
C VAL A 21 26.61 27.41 -11.76
N LEU A 22 26.73 28.48 -12.53
CA LEU A 22 25.92 28.71 -13.74
C LEU A 22 26.24 27.69 -14.83
N ALA A 23 27.53 27.35 -15.02
CA ALA A 23 27.94 26.32 -15.98
C ALA A 23 27.36 24.96 -15.61
N SER A 24 27.48 24.55 -14.34
CA SER A 24 26.87 23.30 -13.87
C SER A 24 25.35 23.34 -13.95
N ALA A 25 24.70 24.45 -13.58
CA ALA A 25 23.25 24.61 -13.67
C ALA A 25 22.73 24.43 -15.10
N SER A 26 23.45 24.95 -16.10
CA SER A 26 23.06 24.80 -17.51
C SER A 26 22.96 23.35 -17.99
N LEU A 27 23.62 22.40 -17.29
CA LEU A 27 23.56 20.97 -17.60
C LEU A 27 22.33 20.28 -16.98
N PHE A 28 21.76 20.84 -15.91
CA PHE A 28 20.76 20.17 -15.07
C PHE A 28 19.43 20.93 -14.95
N ILE A 29 19.34 22.18 -15.41
CA ILE A 29 18.15 23.03 -15.22
C ILE A 29 16.87 22.43 -15.84
N ASP A 30 17.00 21.65 -16.90
CA ASP A 30 15.88 20.97 -17.58
C ASP A 30 15.64 19.54 -17.07
N ARG A 31 16.37 19.10 -16.04
CA ARG A 31 16.20 17.77 -15.44
C ARG A 31 15.23 17.88 -14.27
N TYR A 32 14.16 17.10 -14.33
CA TYR A 32 13.14 17.04 -13.27
C TYR A 32 13.09 15.63 -12.68
N LEU A 33 12.98 15.56 -11.36
CA LEU A 33 12.94 14.30 -10.61
C LEU A 33 11.50 13.96 -10.25
N GLU A 34 11.11 12.70 -10.41
CA GLU A 34 9.77 12.19 -10.05
C GLU A 34 9.41 12.55 -8.61
N HIS A 35 10.36 12.38 -7.69
CA HIS A 35 10.16 12.62 -6.26
C HIS A 35 9.83 14.09 -5.94
N SER A 36 10.32 15.05 -6.74
CA SER A 36 10.11 16.48 -6.48
C SER A 36 8.64 16.90 -6.67
N PHE A 37 7.92 16.20 -7.55
CA PHE A 37 6.52 16.50 -7.86
C PHE A 37 5.56 16.26 -6.68
N ILE A 38 5.95 15.44 -5.71
CA ILE A 38 5.22 15.29 -4.45
C ILE A 38 5.18 16.64 -3.74
N ALA A 39 6.34 17.26 -3.50
CA ALA A 39 6.44 18.58 -2.87
C ALA A 39 5.74 19.67 -3.69
N TYR A 40 5.80 19.60 -5.02
CA TYR A 40 5.13 20.56 -5.90
C TYR A 40 3.60 20.47 -5.78
N ARG A 41 3.03 19.27 -5.63
CA ARG A 41 1.59 19.11 -5.40
C ARG A 41 1.15 19.72 -4.07
N TYR A 42 1.90 19.46 -2.99
CA TYR A 42 1.66 20.13 -1.70
C TYR A 42 1.74 21.66 -1.83
N ALA A 43 2.76 22.17 -2.52
CA ALA A 43 2.96 23.61 -2.70
C ALA A 43 1.81 24.25 -3.50
N ARG A 44 1.35 23.59 -4.57
CA ARG A 44 0.20 24.02 -5.36
C ARG A 44 -1.08 24.05 -4.52
N ASN A 45 -1.34 23.00 -3.74
CA ASN A 45 -2.52 22.93 -2.87
C ASN A 45 -2.50 24.01 -1.79
N LEU A 46 -1.34 24.23 -1.16
CA LEU A 46 -1.17 25.27 -0.16
C LEU A 46 -1.38 26.66 -0.74
N ALA A 47 -0.80 26.93 -1.92
CA ALA A 47 -0.98 28.20 -2.64
C ALA A 47 -2.43 28.42 -3.10
N GLY A 48 -3.12 27.34 -3.47
CA GLY A 48 -4.53 27.34 -3.89
C GLY A 48 -5.54 27.41 -2.72
N GLY A 49 -5.09 27.43 -1.47
CA GLY A 49 -5.96 27.55 -0.29
C GLY A 49 -6.58 26.23 0.20
N LEU A 50 -6.15 25.09 -0.34
CA LEU A 50 -6.59 23.75 0.10
C LEU A 50 -5.89 23.28 1.38
N GLY A 51 -4.85 24.01 1.82
CA GLY A 51 -4.04 23.70 2.99
C GLY A 51 -2.80 22.86 2.68
N PHE A 52 -2.08 22.46 3.72
CA PHE A 52 -0.88 21.63 3.61
C PHE A 52 -1.28 20.15 3.46
N VAL A 53 -1.73 19.77 2.26
CA VAL A 53 -2.30 18.44 1.98
C VAL A 53 -1.88 17.94 0.60
N TYR A 54 -1.74 16.62 0.44
CA TYR A 54 -1.56 16.00 -0.88
C TYR A 54 -2.89 15.77 -1.60
N ASN A 55 -3.82 15.08 -0.94
CA ASN A 55 -5.21 14.93 -1.36
C ASN A 55 -6.05 16.02 -0.71
N ALA A 56 -6.91 16.68 -1.49
CA ALA A 56 -7.79 17.69 -0.95
C ALA A 56 -8.74 17.06 0.09
N GLY A 57 -8.86 17.70 1.26
CA GLY A 57 -9.70 17.20 2.36
C GLY A 57 -9.01 16.24 3.35
N GLU A 58 -7.82 15.71 3.02
CA GLU A 58 -7.09 14.78 3.88
C GLU A 58 -5.87 15.41 4.51
N ARG A 59 -5.83 15.45 5.84
CA ARG A 59 -4.71 16.01 6.60
C ARG A 59 -3.65 14.95 6.88
N VAL A 60 -3.11 14.36 5.83
CA VAL A 60 -1.96 13.45 5.91
C VAL A 60 -0.73 14.18 5.39
N LEU A 61 0.32 14.21 6.21
CA LEU A 61 1.62 14.72 5.81
C LEU A 61 2.50 13.55 5.39
N SER A 62 2.94 13.54 4.14
CA SER A 62 3.89 12.53 3.66
C SER A 62 5.27 12.76 4.27
N GLU A 63 5.93 11.69 4.70
CA GLU A 63 7.33 11.71 5.17
C GLU A 63 8.32 12.22 4.10
N ALA A 64 7.89 12.27 2.84
CA ALA A 64 8.71 12.64 1.69
C ALA A 64 8.88 14.16 1.48
N VAL A 65 8.25 15.03 2.28
CA VAL A 65 8.26 16.48 2.02
C VAL A 65 8.71 17.31 3.23
N ALA A 66 9.63 18.25 2.97
CA ALA A 66 10.09 19.24 3.91
C ALA A 66 9.09 20.42 4.03
N PRO A 67 8.53 20.70 5.23
CA PRO A 67 7.55 21.76 5.42
C PRO A 67 8.00 23.14 4.94
N LEU A 68 9.21 23.57 5.33
CA LEU A 68 9.74 24.87 4.89
C LEU A 68 9.93 24.92 3.37
N TYR A 69 10.34 23.81 2.75
CA TYR A 69 10.51 23.75 1.30
C TYR A 69 9.18 23.95 0.57
N VAL A 70 8.13 23.25 1.00
CA VAL A 70 6.77 23.43 0.47
C VAL A 70 6.27 24.86 0.66
N MET A 71 6.50 25.47 1.83
CA MET A 71 6.11 26.86 2.08
C MET A 71 6.85 27.85 1.16
N LEU A 72 8.14 27.65 0.92
CA LEU A 72 8.94 28.47 0.00
C LEU A 72 8.44 28.34 -1.44
N LEU A 73 8.17 27.11 -1.89
CA LEU A 73 7.58 26.84 -3.21
C LEU A 73 6.21 27.49 -3.35
N ALA A 74 5.32 27.30 -2.37
CA ALA A 74 3.98 27.88 -2.37
C ALA A 74 4.03 29.41 -2.40
N ALA A 75 4.92 30.04 -1.63
CA ALA A 75 5.11 31.49 -1.68
C ALA A 75 5.65 31.97 -3.04
N GLY A 76 6.56 31.20 -3.64
CA GLY A 76 7.14 31.49 -4.93
C GLY A 76 6.18 31.33 -6.11
N THR A 77 5.03 30.66 -5.94
CA THR A 77 3.96 30.64 -6.96
C THR A 77 3.46 32.04 -7.35
N ARG A 78 3.65 33.04 -6.46
CA ARG A 78 3.36 34.46 -6.74
C ARG A 78 4.31 35.08 -7.76
N LEU A 79 5.50 34.50 -7.93
CA LEU A 79 6.52 34.94 -8.90
C LEU A 79 6.39 34.17 -10.22
N THR A 80 6.21 32.85 -10.14
CA THR A 80 6.01 31.99 -11.31
C THR A 80 5.11 30.80 -10.95
N PRO A 81 4.14 30.43 -11.79
CA PRO A 81 3.36 29.21 -11.58
C PRO A 81 4.14 27.92 -11.89
N ASP A 82 5.32 28.03 -12.51
CA ASP A 82 6.20 26.90 -12.85
C ASP A 82 7.00 26.43 -11.62
N LEU A 83 6.39 25.51 -10.86
CA LEU A 83 6.98 24.91 -9.66
C LEU A 83 8.25 24.08 -9.94
N PRO A 84 8.32 23.24 -11.00
CA PRO A 84 9.56 22.57 -11.38
C PRO A 84 10.73 23.52 -11.60
N PHE A 85 10.52 24.60 -12.38
CA PHE A 85 11.56 25.62 -12.57
C PHE A 85 11.95 26.29 -11.24
N LEU A 86 10.95 26.66 -10.42
CA LEU A 86 11.19 27.28 -9.12
C LEU A 86 11.99 26.37 -8.17
N GLY A 87 11.69 25.07 -8.15
CA GLY A 87 12.41 24.07 -7.36
C GLY A 87 13.88 23.99 -7.76
N ASN A 88 14.16 23.94 -9.07
CA ASN A 88 15.52 23.97 -9.61
C ASN A 88 16.24 25.29 -9.27
N LEU A 89 15.55 26.43 -9.37
CA LEU A 89 16.10 27.73 -9.01
C LEU A 89 16.50 27.82 -7.52
N ILE A 90 15.63 27.34 -6.62
CA ILE A 90 15.94 27.27 -5.18
C ILE A 90 17.18 26.39 -4.95
N GLY A 91 17.27 25.25 -5.63
CA GLY A 91 18.43 24.36 -5.56
C GLY A 91 19.73 25.03 -6.03
N ILE A 92 19.71 25.72 -7.17
CA ILE A 92 20.86 26.46 -7.72
C ILE A 92 21.33 27.55 -6.73
N ILE A 93 20.38 28.32 -6.20
CA ILE A 93 20.68 29.37 -5.21
C ILE A 93 21.25 28.74 -3.94
N ALA A 94 20.70 27.63 -3.46
CA ALA A 94 21.21 26.91 -2.31
C ALA A 94 22.65 26.42 -2.50
N ILE A 95 22.97 25.83 -3.66
CA ILE A 95 24.34 25.41 -3.99
C ILE A 95 25.28 26.61 -4.01
N ALA A 96 24.87 27.74 -4.60
CA ALA A 96 25.66 28.97 -4.58
C ALA A 96 25.90 29.48 -3.15
N LEU A 97 24.86 29.52 -2.32
CA LEU A 97 24.94 29.94 -0.92
C LEU A 97 25.86 29.03 -0.10
N GLY A 98 25.75 27.71 -0.28
CA GLY A 98 26.64 26.73 0.36
C GLY A 98 28.10 26.92 -0.06
N GLY A 99 28.35 27.18 -1.34
CA GLY A 99 29.69 27.49 -1.87
C GLY A 99 30.26 28.78 -1.28
N VAL A 100 29.47 29.85 -1.20
CA VAL A 100 29.87 31.11 -0.56
C VAL A 100 30.14 30.94 0.93
N ALA A 101 29.31 30.17 1.64
CA ALA A 101 29.50 29.89 3.06
C ALA A 101 30.78 29.06 3.29
N LEU A 102 31.06 28.04 2.47
CA LEU A 102 32.31 27.28 2.52
C LEU A 102 33.55 28.14 2.20
N TYR A 103 33.45 29.02 1.20
CA TYR A 103 34.50 30.00 0.93
C TYR A 103 34.73 30.87 2.18
N GLY A 104 33.67 31.42 2.77
CA GLY A 104 33.74 32.25 3.97
C GLY A 104 34.26 31.53 5.22
N LEU A 105 34.08 30.20 5.31
CA LEU A 105 34.58 29.34 6.38
C LEU A 105 36.10 29.13 6.31
N ALA A 106 36.61 28.82 5.13
CA ALA A 106 38.02 28.52 4.90
C ALA A 106 38.88 29.77 4.57
N HIS A 107 38.25 30.90 4.21
CA HIS A 107 38.94 32.14 3.87
C HIS A 107 39.91 32.67 4.95
N PRO A 108 39.59 32.59 6.26
CA PRO A 108 40.54 33.00 7.30
C PRO A 108 41.85 32.19 7.31
N SER A 109 41.83 30.95 6.83
CA SER A 109 43.00 30.07 6.81
C SER A 109 43.87 30.35 5.58
N ASP A 110 43.31 30.22 4.38
CA ASP A 110 43.97 30.58 3.12
C ASP A 110 42.93 30.78 2.01
N LYS A 111 43.07 31.84 1.21
CA LYS A 111 42.11 32.19 0.15
C LYS A 111 42.03 31.17 -1.00
N TYR A 112 43.12 30.47 -1.29
CA TYR A 112 43.15 29.44 -2.33
C TYR A 112 42.56 28.13 -1.82
N LEU A 113 42.80 27.79 -0.54
CA LEU A 113 42.08 26.71 0.13
C LEU A 113 40.57 26.98 0.11
N ALA A 114 40.17 28.20 0.46
CA ALA A 114 38.77 28.62 0.44
C ALA A 114 38.13 28.49 -0.94
N LEU A 115 38.81 28.98 -1.98
CA LEU A 115 38.34 28.84 -3.35
C LEU A 115 38.23 27.37 -3.76
N LEU A 116 39.21 26.53 -3.39
CA LEU A 116 39.21 25.12 -3.74
C LEU A 116 38.09 24.33 -3.06
N VAL A 117 37.88 24.51 -1.75
CA VAL A 117 36.77 23.86 -1.02
C VAL A 117 35.43 24.25 -1.64
N ALA A 118 35.23 25.55 -1.89
CA ALA A 118 34.00 26.05 -2.48
C ALA A 118 33.80 25.53 -3.92
N ALA A 119 34.86 25.51 -4.73
CA ALA A 119 34.82 24.97 -6.09
C ALA A 119 34.46 23.49 -6.11
N LEU A 120 35.11 22.66 -5.27
CA LEU A 120 34.82 21.23 -5.14
C LEU A 120 33.39 20.95 -4.67
N TYR A 121 32.87 21.80 -3.78
CA TYR A 121 31.47 21.72 -3.36
C TYR A 121 30.52 22.02 -4.52
N VAL A 122 30.65 23.18 -5.18
CA VAL A 122 29.67 23.62 -6.21
C VAL A 122 29.69 22.76 -7.48
N VAL A 123 30.77 22.03 -7.75
CA VAL A 123 30.86 21.08 -8.88
C VAL A 123 30.54 19.64 -8.50
N SER A 124 30.19 19.37 -7.24
CA SER A 124 29.93 18.00 -6.78
C SER A 124 28.69 17.41 -7.48
N PRO A 125 28.79 16.25 -8.17
CA PRO A 125 27.67 15.68 -8.91
C PRO A 125 26.48 15.32 -8.01
N LEU A 126 26.71 14.99 -6.73
CA LEU A 126 25.66 14.63 -5.79
C LEU A 126 24.67 15.77 -5.52
N LEU A 127 25.13 17.04 -5.58
CA LEU A 127 24.25 18.20 -5.43
C LEU A 127 23.38 18.42 -6.68
N TRP A 128 23.93 18.13 -7.87
CA TRP A 128 23.26 18.39 -9.15
C TRP A 128 22.27 17.30 -9.53
N ILE A 129 22.53 16.04 -9.19
CA ILE A 129 21.57 14.94 -9.40
C ILE A 129 20.35 15.00 -8.47
N THR A 130 20.41 15.83 -7.43
CA THR A 130 19.32 16.05 -6.45
C THR A 130 18.65 17.42 -6.62
N LEU A 131 18.88 18.08 -7.75
CA LEU A 131 18.26 19.36 -8.07
C LEU A 131 16.72 19.22 -8.11
N GLY A 132 16.02 20.20 -7.53
CA GLY A 132 14.56 20.17 -7.38
C GLY A 132 14.08 19.56 -6.05
N LEU A 133 14.98 18.94 -5.27
CA LEU A 133 14.72 18.50 -3.90
C LEU A 133 15.09 19.58 -2.87
N ASP A 134 14.68 19.34 -1.63
CA ASP A 134 14.95 20.16 -0.44
C ASP A 134 16.40 20.02 0.07
N THR A 135 17.08 18.93 -0.30
CA THR A 135 18.41 18.52 0.18
C THR A 135 19.50 19.59 0.04
N ALA A 136 19.62 20.24 -1.13
CA ALA A 136 20.66 21.25 -1.35
C ALA A 136 20.50 22.46 -0.42
N LEU A 137 19.26 22.91 -0.22
CA LEU A 137 18.93 24.00 0.71
C LEU A 137 19.22 23.60 2.14
N TRP A 138 18.88 22.38 2.54
CA TRP A 138 19.18 21.86 3.87
C TRP A 138 20.69 21.83 4.15
N VAL A 139 21.51 21.36 3.20
CA VAL A 139 22.97 21.36 3.33
C VAL A 139 23.53 22.78 3.40
N ALA A 140 23.04 23.70 2.57
CA ALA A 140 23.47 25.09 2.59
C ALA A 140 23.19 25.77 3.94
N LEU A 141 22.02 25.52 4.54
CA LEU A 141 21.68 26.01 5.87
C LEU A 141 22.60 25.40 6.95
N GLY A 142 22.93 24.11 6.88
CA GLY A 142 23.88 23.47 7.80
C GLY A 142 25.28 24.10 7.74
N VAL A 143 25.81 24.31 6.54
CA VAL A 143 27.11 24.98 6.35
C VAL A 143 27.05 26.43 6.86
N LEU A 144 25.97 27.16 6.57
CA LEU A 144 25.77 28.53 7.03
C LEU A 144 25.70 28.62 8.57
N ALA A 145 25.07 27.64 9.22
CA ALA A 145 25.02 27.54 10.68
C ALA A 145 26.42 27.37 11.28
N ILE A 146 27.27 26.51 10.69
CA ILE A 146 28.67 26.35 11.09
C ILE A 146 29.44 27.67 10.91
N TRP A 147 29.22 28.37 9.80
CA TRP A 147 29.87 29.65 9.53
C TRP A 147 29.51 30.72 10.55
N PHE A 148 28.23 30.84 10.89
CA PHE A 148 27.76 31.77 11.92
C PHE A 148 28.20 31.37 13.32
N HIS A 149 28.23 30.06 13.63
CA HIS A 149 28.72 29.54 14.91
C HIS A 149 30.17 29.93 15.15
N LEU A 150 31.04 29.74 14.15
CA LEU A 150 32.46 30.09 14.25
C LEU A 150 32.72 31.61 14.32
N ARG A 151 31.76 32.44 13.87
CA ARG A 151 31.78 33.90 14.03
C ARG A 151 31.11 34.38 15.31
N GLU A 152 30.65 33.46 16.15
CA GLU A 152 29.95 33.75 17.41
C GLU A 152 28.64 34.54 17.22
N TRP A 153 28.00 34.39 16.06
CA TRP A 153 26.72 35.02 15.72
C TRP A 153 25.54 34.17 16.19
N GLY A 154 25.46 33.92 17.51
CA GLY A 154 24.53 32.93 18.10
C GLY A 154 23.05 33.09 17.70
N LEU A 155 22.56 34.32 17.54
CA LEU A 155 21.19 34.60 17.06
C LEU A 155 20.96 34.03 15.65
N LEU A 156 21.89 34.32 14.72
CA LEU A 156 21.80 33.87 13.34
C LEU A 156 22.02 32.35 13.24
N THR A 157 22.96 31.80 14.02
CA THR A 157 23.15 30.35 14.13
C THR A 157 21.85 29.66 14.54
N GLY A 158 21.20 30.13 15.61
CA GLY A 158 19.95 29.53 16.10
C GLY A 158 18.80 29.67 15.10
N LEU A 159 18.68 30.81 14.41
CA LEU A 159 17.65 31.02 13.38
C LEU A 159 17.86 30.10 12.18
N VAL A 160 19.08 29.97 11.67
CA VAL A 160 19.40 29.08 10.55
C VAL A 160 19.19 27.62 10.92
N LEU A 161 19.57 27.20 12.14
CA LEU A 161 19.30 25.85 12.63
C LEU A 161 17.79 25.58 12.74
N ALA A 162 17.00 26.55 13.21
CA ALA A 162 15.55 26.44 13.25
C ALA A 162 14.95 26.21 11.85
N LEU A 163 15.38 27.00 10.86
CA LEU A 163 14.96 26.82 9.46
C LEU A 163 15.40 25.46 8.91
N ALA A 164 16.62 25.02 9.21
CA ALA A 164 17.11 23.71 8.80
C ALA A 164 16.33 22.56 9.46
N THR A 165 15.84 22.72 10.70
CA THR A 165 14.98 21.72 11.36
C THR A 165 13.61 21.64 10.71
N LEU A 166 13.04 22.78 10.28
CA LEU A 166 11.78 22.82 9.52
C LEU A 166 11.91 22.25 8.10
N MET A 167 13.13 22.10 7.60
CA MET A 167 13.39 21.35 6.38
C MET A 167 13.43 19.85 6.74
N ARG A 168 14.34 19.46 7.62
CA ARG A 168 14.62 18.06 7.98
C ARG A 168 15.13 17.96 9.43
N PRO A 169 14.51 17.14 10.31
CA PRO A 169 14.89 17.02 11.72
C PRO A 169 16.29 16.43 11.94
N GLU A 170 16.86 15.75 10.94
CA GLU A 170 18.21 15.17 10.98
C GLU A 170 19.29 16.22 11.26
N ILE A 171 18.99 17.51 11.12
CA ILE A 171 19.91 18.60 11.49
C ILE A 171 20.23 18.60 12.99
N GLY A 172 19.43 17.89 13.80
CA GLY A 172 19.72 17.62 15.20
C GLY A 172 21.12 17.02 15.41
N VAL A 173 21.63 16.26 14.45
CA VAL A 173 23.01 15.75 14.43
C VAL A 173 24.03 16.91 14.44
N LEU A 174 23.84 17.91 13.58
CA LEU A 174 24.71 19.08 13.52
C LEU A 174 24.61 19.90 14.81
N ILE A 175 23.41 20.05 15.36
CA ILE A 175 23.18 20.72 16.64
C ILE A 175 24.06 20.10 17.74
N CYS A 176 24.09 18.77 17.85
CA CYS A 176 24.95 18.06 18.80
C CYS A 176 26.43 18.37 18.59
N VAL A 177 26.89 18.42 17.34
CA VAL A 177 28.28 18.77 16.99
C VAL A 177 28.63 20.20 17.43
N LEU A 178 27.74 21.16 17.21
CA LEU A 178 27.95 22.56 17.59
C LEU A 178 27.92 22.76 19.13
N ILE A 179 27.05 22.02 19.83
CA ILE A 179 27.02 22.02 21.30
C ILE A 179 28.33 21.45 21.85
N ALA A 180 28.80 20.31 21.33
CA ALA A 180 30.06 19.71 21.73
C ALA A 180 31.25 20.66 21.52
N ASP A 181 31.31 21.33 20.35
CA ASP A 181 32.34 22.34 20.08
C ASP A 181 32.30 23.51 21.08
N SER A 182 31.11 24.01 21.39
CA SER A 182 30.94 25.10 22.36
C SER A 182 31.40 24.70 23.76
N LEU A 183 31.08 23.48 24.20
CA LEU A 183 31.50 22.93 25.49
C LEU A 183 33.03 22.76 25.55
N ILE A 184 33.63 22.15 24.52
CA ILE A 184 35.07 21.90 24.45
C ILE A 184 35.87 23.22 24.44
N ARG A 185 35.38 24.25 23.74
CA ARG A 185 36.05 25.55 23.62
C ARG A 185 35.70 26.54 24.72
N GLY A 186 34.86 26.16 25.70
CA GLY A 186 34.42 27.04 26.78
C GLY A 186 33.63 28.27 26.29
N ARG A 187 32.97 28.17 25.14
CA ARG A 187 32.15 29.26 24.58
C ARG A 187 30.78 29.26 25.24
N PRO A 188 30.25 30.43 25.66
CA PRO A 188 28.89 30.50 26.18
C PRO A 188 27.92 30.11 25.06
N LEU A 189 27.10 29.08 25.30
CA LEU A 189 25.98 28.70 24.43
C LEU A 189 24.96 29.85 24.42
N ARG A 190 25.21 30.86 23.58
CA ARG A 190 24.23 31.92 23.25
C ARG A 190 23.24 31.38 22.22
N LEU A 191 22.63 30.24 22.54
CA LEU A 191 21.41 29.80 21.90
C LEU A 191 20.36 30.89 22.19
N LEU A 192 19.54 31.22 21.19
CA LEU A 192 18.34 32.05 21.39
C LEU A 192 17.55 31.63 22.65
N PRO A 193 16.74 32.53 23.26
CA PRO A 193 15.96 32.24 24.46
C PRO A 193 15.26 30.90 24.35
N ALA A 194 15.28 30.09 25.42
CA ALA A 194 14.77 28.72 25.47
C ALA A 194 13.41 28.50 24.76
N GLY A 195 12.56 29.54 24.66
CA GLY A 195 11.29 29.51 23.93
C GLY A 195 11.38 29.28 22.41
N SER A 196 12.45 29.66 21.70
CA SER A 196 12.58 29.34 20.27
C SER A 196 13.07 27.90 20.05
N TYR A 197 13.88 27.38 20.97
CA TYR A 197 14.24 25.96 21.00
C TYR A 197 13.02 25.12 21.34
N LEU A 198 12.21 25.56 22.32
CA LEU A 198 10.93 24.96 22.64
C LEU A 198 10.00 25.01 21.42
N GLY A 199 9.93 26.11 20.67
CA GLY A 199 9.13 26.19 19.44
C GLY A 199 9.58 25.23 18.34
N VAL A 200 10.89 25.14 18.07
CA VAL A 200 11.47 24.25 17.05
C VAL A 200 11.40 22.79 17.47
N VAL A 201 11.67 22.48 18.74
CA VAL A 201 11.52 21.15 19.33
C VAL A 201 10.04 20.78 19.42
N THR A 202 9.14 21.69 19.77
CA THR A 202 7.69 21.44 19.77
C THR A 202 7.18 21.23 18.36
N ILE A 203 7.63 21.98 17.35
CA ILE A 203 7.26 21.72 15.95
C ILE A 203 7.87 20.40 15.45
N GLY A 204 9.13 20.10 15.78
CA GLY A 204 9.78 18.82 15.46
C GLY A 204 9.16 17.62 16.18
N VAL A 205 8.69 17.80 17.41
CA VAL A 205 7.97 16.79 18.22
C VAL A 205 6.55 16.64 17.72
N LEU A 206 5.83 17.71 17.38
CA LEU A 206 4.51 17.64 16.76
C LEU A 206 4.59 16.99 15.36
N TRP A 207 5.66 17.25 14.61
CA TRP A 207 5.95 16.58 13.34
C TRP A 207 6.29 15.10 13.56
N GLY A 208 7.13 14.77 14.54
CA GLY A 208 7.46 13.39 14.91
C GLY A 208 6.26 12.61 15.46
N VAL A 209 5.36 13.27 16.19
CA VAL A 209 4.09 12.69 16.67
C VAL A 209 3.10 12.49 15.53
N SER A 210 3.03 13.42 14.57
CA SER A 210 2.23 13.22 13.35
C SER A 210 2.78 12.08 12.48
N ALA A 211 4.10 11.91 12.40
CA ALA A 211 4.74 10.75 11.78
C ALA A 211 4.47 9.44 12.56
N PHE A 212 4.33 9.54 13.89
CA PHE A 212 3.97 8.42 14.77
C PHE A 212 2.55 7.91 14.51
N GLU A 213 1.60 8.82 14.25
CA GLU A 213 0.21 8.49 13.88
C GLU A 213 0.12 7.79 12.51
N SER A 214 1.09 8.02 11.61
CA SER A 214 1.18 7.38 10.28
C SER A 214 1.99 6.07 10.23
N GLY A 215 2.47 5.53 11.36
CA GLY A 215 2.98 4.15 11.42
C GLY A 215 4.32 3.91 12.14
N GLY A 216 4.82 4.85 12.94
CA GLY A 216 5.85 4.53 13.94
C GLY A 216 6.87 5.65 14.23
N PRO A 217 7.75 5.46 15.24
CA PRO A 217 8.62 6.51 15.78
C PRO A 217 9.73 7.04 14.87
N LEU A 218 9.97 6.41 13.72
CA LEU A 218 11.13 6.70 12.88
C LEU A 218 10.72 6.66 11.39
N PRO A 219 10.72 7.82 10.69
CA PRO A 219 10.41 7.91 9.27
C PRO A 219 11.30 6.96 8.45
N GLY A 220 10.70 6.21 7.52
CA GLY A 220 11.40 5.24 6.67
C GLY A 220 11.60 3.82 7.23
N LEU A 221 11.30 3.56 8.51
CA LEU A 221 11.41 2.21 9.10
C LEU A 221 10.30 1.27 8.58
N LEU A 222 9.15 1.84 8.19
CA LEU A 222 8.06 1.15 7.49
C LEU A 222 8.50 0.69 6.09
N ASN A 223 9.03 1.63 5.30
CA ASN A 223 9.51 1.40 3.95
C ASN A 223 10.69 0.41 3.90
N ALA A 224 11.58 0.45 4.90
CA ALA A 224 12.69 -0.50 5.04
C ALA A 224 12.23 -1.92 5.45
N ARG A 225 11.08 -2.06 6.13
CA ARG A 225 10.51 -3.36 6.52
C ARG A 225 9.68 -4.03 5.44
N MET A 226 9.04 -3.25 4.56
CA MET A 226 8.05 -3.77 3.61
C MET A 226 8.65 -4.40 2.35
N GLY A 227 9.97 -4.37 2.14
CA GLY A 227 10.65 -5.12 1.08
C GLY A 227 10.30 -4.75 -0.37
N ALA A 228 9.23 -3.96 -0.59
CA ALA A 228 8.90 -3.37 -1.87
C ALA A 228 10.06 -2.46 -2.28
N ALA A 229 10.72 -2.79 -3.39
CA ALA A 229 11.77 -1.99 -3.97
C ALA A 229 11.19 -0.62 -4.32
N LEU A 230 11.28 0.33 -3.40
CA LEU A 230 10.97 1.72 -3.67
C LEU A 230 11.95 2.20 -4.76
N PRO A 231 11.47 2.95 -5.75
CA PRO A 231 12.36 3.63 -6.68
C PRO A 231 13.43 4.41 -5.89
N ASP A 232 14.66 4.41 -6.37
CA ASP A 232 15.80 5.19 -5.84
C ASP A 232 16.51 4.68 -4.57
N VAL A 233 16.20 3.46 -4.08
CA VAL A 233 16.99 2.85 -2.99
C VAL A 233 18.39 2.47 -3.48
N LEU A 234 19.40 3.07 -2.88
CA LEU A 234 20.81 2.82 -3.21
C LEU A 234 21.36 1.57 -2.51
N GLY A 235 20.83 1.26 -1.33
CA GLY A 235 21.19 0.04 -0.61
C GLY A 235 20.31 -0.19 0.62
N PRO A 236 20.22 -1.45 1.10
CA PRO A 236 19.38 -1.80 2.26
C PRO A 236 19.89 -1.22 3.59
N ASN A 237 21.14 -0.76 3.65
CA ASN A 237 21.72 -0.11 4.82
C ASN A 237 22.83 0.86 4.43
N VAL A 238 23.33 1.64 5.39
CA VAL A 238 24.35 2.66 5.15
C VAL A 238 25.67 2.10 4.57
N LEU A 239 26.09 0.89 4.94
CA LEU A 239 27.36 0.31 4.47
C LEU A 239 27.28 -0.09 2.99
N THR A 240 26.22 -0.81 2.63
CA THR A 240 25.93 -1.19 1.24
C THR A 240 25.65 0.04 0.37
N GLY A 241 24.94 1.04 0.91
CA GLY A 241 24.74 2.33 0.25
C GLY A 241 26.04 3.10 0.02
N LEU A 242 26.96 3.14 0.99
CA LEU A 242 28.27 3.76 0.82
C LEU A 242 29.12 3.03 -0.24
N SER A 243 29.07 1.70 -0.27
CA SER A 243 29.79 0.94 -1.31
C SER A 243 29.22 1.20 -2.70
N ALA A 244 27.90 1.28 -2.83
CA ALA A 244 27.23 1.61 -4.09
C ALA A 244 27.52 3.07 -4.50
N LEU A 245 27.52 4.00 -3.53
CA LEU A 245 27.91 5.39 -3.73
C LEU A 245 29.33 5.50 -4.31
N ALA A 246 30.29 4.84 -3.68
CA ALA A 246 31.69 4.84 -4.10
C ALA A 246 31.86 4.19 -5.49
N GLY A 247 31.23 3.03 -5.71
CA GLY A 247 31.25 2.33 -6.98
C GLY A 247 30.68 3.17 -8.12
N GLY A 248 29.55 3.83 -7.90
CA GLY A 248 28.92 4.70 -8.88
C GLY A 248 29.74 5.96 -9.19
N LEU A 249 30.36 6.58 -8.17
CA LEU A 249 31.25 7.73 -8.40
C LEU A 249 32.46 7.31 -9.23
N ILE A 250 33.09 6.17 -8.94
CA ILE A 250 34.19 5.62 -9.73
C ILE A 250 33.74 5.28 -11.16
N ALA A 251 32.52 4.78 -11.33
CA ALA A 251 31.93 4.52 -12.64
C ALA A 251 31.67 5.81 -13.44
N LEU A 252 31.36 6.93 -12.77
CA LEU A 252 31.25 8.25 -13.39
C LEU A 252 32.62 8.79 -13.83
N SER A 253 33.63 8.60 -12.99
CA SER A 253 35.03 8.91 -13.33
C SER A 253 35.99 8.16 -12.41
N TRP A 254 36.97 7.47 -13.00
CA TRP A 254 38.08 6.87 -12.24
C TRP A 254 38.81 7.90 -11.36
N GLY A 255 38.75 9.19 -11.71
CA GLY A 255 39.32 10.26 -10.90
C GLY A 255 38.78 10.32 -9.47
N TRP A 256 37.58 9.81 -9.20
CA TRP A 256 37.03 9.73 -7.84
C TRP A 256 37.84 8.80 -6.92
N PHE A 257 38.54 7.80 -7.45
CA PHE A 257 39.49 7.00 -6.67
C PHE A 257 40.66 7.88 -6.19
N ALA A 258 41.21 8.71 -7.09
CA ALA A 258 42.26 9.66 -6.73
C ALA A 258 41.75 10.71 -5.72
N VAL A 259 40.53 11.22 -5.90
CA VAL A 259 39.88 12.16 -4.96
C VAL A 259 39.74 11.54 -3.57
N ALA A 260 39.37 10.26 -3.47
CA ALA A 260 39.27 9.56 -2.20
C ALA A 260 40.63 9.42 -1.49
N VAL A 261 41.68 9.07 -2.24
CA VAL A 261 43.06 9.00 -1.70
C VAL A 261 43.55 10.38 -1.23
N ILE A 262 43.29 11.43 -2.01
CA ILE A 262 43.61 12.82 -1.64
C ILE A 262 42.83 13.22 -0.39
N GLY A 263 41.52 12.93 -0.33
CA GLY A 263 40.67 13.22 0.83
C GLY A 263 41.15 12.51 2.10
N ALA A 264 41.58 11.25 2.00
CA ALA A 264 42.17 10.51 3.11
C ALA A 264 43.45 11.18 3.63
N ALA A 265 44.31 11.70 2.75
CA ALA A 265 45.48 12.48 3.16
C ALA A 265 45.10 13.79 3.88
N GLY A 266 43.93 14.37 3.55
CA GLY A 266 43.38 15.55 4.22
C GLY A 266 43.11 15.36 5.72
N LEU A 267 42.82 14.12 6.16
CA LEU A 267 42.63 13.79 7.58
C LEU A 267 43.84 14.16 8.45
N LEU A 268 45.05 14.14 7.88
CA LEU A 268 46.29 14.50 8.57
C LEU A 268 46.36 15.99 8.97
N PHE A 269 45.57 16.83 8.30
CA PHE A 269 45.54 18.29 8.47
C PHE A 269 44.23 18.75 9.12
N LEU A 270 43.28 17.84 9.37
CA LEU A 270 41.95 18.16 9.88
C LEU A 270 41.99 18.89 11.23
N LYS A 271 42.89 18.49 12.12
CA LYS A 271 43.04 19.09 13.46
C LYS A 271 43.46 20.55 13.44
N ASP A 272 44.08 21.00 12.36
CA ASP A 272 44.59 22.36 12.21
C ASP A 272 43.46 23.33 11.82
N GLU A 273 42.31 22.80 11.38
CA GLU A 273 41.22 23.56 10.76
C GLU A 273 39.88 23.30 11.47
N PRO A 274 39.49 24.15 12.45
CA PRO A 274 38.24 24.02 13.22
C PRO A 274 36.97 23.87 12.38
N TRP A 275 36.87 24.59 11.26
CA TRP A 275 35.71 24.52 10.38
C TRP A 275 35.59 23.16 9.70
N ALA A 276 36.70 22.55 9.30
CA ALA A 276 36.72 21.23 8.68
C ALA A 276 36.37 20.14 9.68
N LEU A 277 36.84 20.26 10.93
CA LEU A 277 36.46 19.36 12.04
C LEU A 277 34.95 19.32 12.25
N LEU A 278 34.26 20.46 12.22
CA LEU A 278 32.80 20.52 12.39
C LEU A 278 32.05 19.88 11.21
N LEU A 279 32.52 20.11 9.98
CA LEU A 279 31.93 19.48 8.78
C LEU A 279 32.09 17.96 8.81
N VAL A 280 33.30 17.47 9.13
CA VAL A 280 33.58 16.02 9.23
C VAL A 280 32.86 15.39 10.41
N GLY A 281 32.76 16.08 11.54
CA GLY A 281 31.99 15.64 12.71
C GLY A 281 30.51 15.51 12.39
N TRP A 282 29.94 16.47 11.67
CA TRP A 282 28.55 16.40 11.20
C TRP A 282 28.33 15.22 10.25
N ALA A 283 29.18 15.08 9.23
CA ALA A 283 29.10 13.98 8.27
C ALA A 283 29.22 12.60 8.96
N GLY A 284 30.17 12.45 9.89
CA GLY A 284 30.39 11.21 10.62
C GLY A 284 29.23 10.84 11.53
N LEU A 285 28.69 11.80 12.29
CA LEU A 285 27.56 11.55 13.17
C LEU A 285 26.26 11.32 12.38
N HIS A 286 26.12 11.93 11.20
CA HIS A 286 25.01 11.66 10.26
C HIS A 286 25.05 10.21 9.77
N LEU A 287 26.21 9.73 9.30
CA LEU A 287 26.39 8.32 8.93
C LEU A 287 26.14 7.37 10.08
N LEU A 288 26.59 7.71 11.29
CA LEU A 288 26.33 6.91 12.48
C LEU A 288 24.83 6.84 12.79
N SER A 289 24.09 7.95 12.63
CA SER A 289 22.64 7.94 12.81
C SER A 289 21.94 7.03 11.81
N LEU A 290 22.32 7.07 10.52
CA LEU A 290 21.79 6.17 9.50
C LEU A 290 22.14 4.70 9.81
N ALA A 291 23.35 4.43 10.33
CA ALA A 291 23.76 3.09 10.76
C ALA A 291 22.90 2.55 11.91
N ILE A 292 22.62 3.39 12.92
CA ILE A 292 21.82 3.04 14.09
C ILE A 292 20.36 2.78 13.70
N LEU A 293 19.83 3.57 12.76
CA LEU A 293 18.45 3.43 12.29
C LEU A 293 18.23 2.16 11.46
N GLY A 294 19.28 1.62 10.82
CA GLY A 294 19.20 0.38 10.04
C GLY A 294 18.27 0.46 8.84
N ALA A 295 17.93 1.67 8.38
CA ALA A 295 17.00 1.90 7.28
C ALA A 295 17.70 1.79 5.92
N ALA A 296 16.91 1.48 4.89
CA ALA A 296 17.33 1.61 3.50
C ALA A 296 17.73 3.07 3.19
N VAL A 297 18.80 3.24 2.43
CA VAL A 297 19.40 4.55 2.15
C VAL A 297 19.28 4.90 0.69
N ARG A 298 19.06 6.19 0.41
CA ARG A 298 18.96 6.76 -0.94
C ARG A 298 20.15 7.67 -1.20
N VAL A 299 20.35 8.04 -2.46
CA VAL A 299 21.51 8.86 -2.87
C VAL A 299 21.53 10.22 -2.15
N TRP A 300 20.37 10.85 -1.98
CA TRP A 300 20.26 12.14 -1.29
C TRP A 300 20.52 12.06 0.22
N ASP A 301 20.47 10.88 0.84
CA ASP A 301 20.83 10.71 2.26
C ASP A 301 22.34 10.88 2.48
N PHE A 302 23.16 10.81 1.41
CA PHE A 302 24.61 11.01 1.43
C PHE A 302 25.09 12.39 0.96
N VAL A 303 24.21 13.23 0.40
CA VAL A 303 24.53 14.63 0.04
C VAL A 303 25.05 15.47 1.22
N PRO A 304 24.63 15.25 2.48
CA PRO A 304 25.21 15.93 3.64
C PRO A 304 26.72 15.71 3.84
N LEU A 305 27.29 14.67 3.21
CA LEU A 305 28.73 14.41 3.25
C LEU A 305 29.52 15.33 2.33
N VAL A 306 28.88 15.94 1.32
CA VAL A 306 29.56 16.72 0.27
C VAL A 306 30.44 17.85 0.84
N PRO A 307 29.98 18.69 1.81
CA PRO A 307 30.84 19.69 2.43
C PRO A 307 32.09 19.10 3.10
N ALA A 308 31.95 17.95 3.79
CA ALA A 308 33.05 17.29 4.48
C ALA A 308 34.04 16.66 3.49
N LEU A 309 33.54 16.03 2.43
CA LEU A 309 34.37 15.47 1.35
C LEU A 309 35.13 16.58 0.63
N ALA A 310 34.47 17.69 0.28
CA ALA A 310 35.11 18.85 -0.32
C ALA A 310 36.20 19.44 0.59
N ALA A 311 35.92 19.56 1.90
CA ALA A 311 36.90 20.01 2.90
C ALA A 311 38.11 19.08 2.97
N LEU A 312 37.90 17.78 3.12
CA LEU A 312 38.96 16.78 3.22
C LEU A 312 39.81 16.73 1.94
N THR A 313 39.19 16.71 0.76
CA THR A 313 39.92 16.73 -0.50
C THR A 313 40.74 18.01 -0.63
N ALA A 314 40.17 19.18 -0.33
CA ALA A 314 40.92 20.44 -0.41
C ALA A 314 42.09 20.51 0.57
N LEU A 315 41.93 20.00 1.80
CA LEU A 315 43.02 19.89 2.78
C LEU A 315 44.11 18.91 2.33
N GLY A 316 43.69 17.79 1.71
CA GLY A 316 44.60 16.82 1.12
C GLY A 316 45.41 17.35 -0.06
N VAL A 317 44.88 18.33 -0.79
CA VAL A 317 45.64 19.07 -1.81
C VAL A 317 46.54 20.13 -1.16
N HIS A 318 45.97 20.95 -0.29
CA HIS A 318 46.62 22.15 0.25
C HIS A 318 47.76 21.82 1.22
N GLY A 319 47.54 20.87 2.13
CA GLY A 319 48.47 20.52 3.20
C GLY A 319 49.83 20.03 2.68
N PRO A 320 49.88 18.97 1.84
CA PRO A 320 51.14 18.49 1.25
C PRO A 320 51.79 19.54 0.34
N ALA A 321 51.00 20.26 -0.45
CA ALA A 321 51.51 21.30 -1.35
C ALA A 321 52.26 22.40 -0.57
N MET A 322 51.74 22.82 0.59
CA MET A 322 52.40 23.83 1.42
C MET A 322 53.67 23.34 2.12
N ARG A 323 53.88 22.02 2.24
CA ARG A 323 55.10 21.42 2.82
C ARG A 323 56.23 21.21 1.79
N LEU A 324 55.96 21.36 0.49
CA LEU A 324 56.95 21.13 -0.56
C LEU A 324 57.78 22.38 -0.88
N GLN A 325 59.11 22.18 -0.96
CA GLN A 325 60.04 23.12 -1.60
C GLN A 325 60.74 22.40 -2.77
N PRO A 326 60.90 23.02 -3.95
CA PRO A 326 60.69 24.44 -4.31
C PRO A 326 59.30 24.77 -4.89
N ARG A 327 58.99 26.08 -5.05
CA ARG A 327 57.71 26.61 -5.57
C ARG A 327 57.15 25.92 -6.83
N PRO A 328 57.93 25.56 -7.88
CA PRO A 328 57.38 24.88 -9.04
C PRO A 328 56.84 23.49 -8.71
N ALA A 329 57.49 22.72 -7.82
CA ALA A 329 57.00 21.41 -7.39
C ALA A 329 55.68 21.51 -6.64
N ARG A 330 55.53 22.54 -5.78
CA ARG A 330 54.27 22.86 -5.10
C ARG A 330 53.15 23.19 -6.08
N LEU A 331 53.41 24.05 -7.08
CA LEU A 331 52.41 24.44 -8.08
C LEU A 331 52.04 23.26 -8.99
N ALA A 332 53.01 22.41 -9.36
CA ALA A 332 52.78 21.24 -10.19
C ALA A 332 51.92 20.19 -9.45
N LEU A 333 52.27 19.83 -8.22
CA LEU A 333 51.53 18.83 -7.44
C LEU A 333 50.13 19.35 -7.07
N GLY A 334 50.05 20.59 -6.55
CA GLY A 334 48.77 21.21 -6.24
C GLY A 334 47.89 21.37 -7.47
N GLY A 335 48.45 21.84 -8.59
CA GLY A 335 47.74 21.96 -9.86
C GLY A 335 47.24 20.62 -10.39
N LEU A 336 48.07 19.57 -10.37
CA LEU A 336 47.66 18.23 -10.77
C LEU A 336 46.53 17.69 -9.90
N ALA A 337 46.61 17.85 -8.58
CA ALA A 337 45.58 17.35 -7.68
C ALA A 337 44.25 18.13 -7.83
N VAL A 338 44.30 19.44 -8.08
CA VAL A 338 43.13 20.25 -8.43
C VAL A 338 42.54 19.82 -9.77
N LEU A 339 43.37 19.60 -10.79
CA LEU A 339 42.93 19.13 -12.11
C LEU A 339 42.28 17.75 -12.03
N LEU A 340 42.81 16.83 -11.22
CA LEU A 340 42.22 15.51 -11.00
C LEU A 340 40.86 15.63 -10.30
N ALA A 341 40.75 16.43 -9.25
CA ALA A 341 39.52 16.55 -8.48
C ALA A 341 38.40 17.30 -9.23
N LEU A 342 38.72 18.46 -9.83
CA LEU A 342 37.76 19.20 -10.65
C LEU A 342 37.47 18.50 -11.98
N GLY A 343 38.46 17.78 -12.55
CA GLY A 343 38.29 16.98 -13.74
C GLY A 343 37.37 15.78 -13.53
N ALA A 344 37.51 15.07 -12.41
CA ALA A 344 36.59 13.98 -12.03
C ALA A 344 35.15 14.48 -11.91
N ALA A 345 34.96 15.61 -11.22
CA ALA A 345 33.65 16.23 -11.06
C ALA A 345 33.07 16.72 -12.41
N GLY A 346 33.84 17.46 -13.20
CA GLY A 346 33.42 17.94 -14.52
C GLY A 346 33.06 16.82 -15.49
N GLN A 347 33.89 15.76 -15.55
CA GLN A 347 33.58 14.55 -16.32
C GLN A 347 32.28 13.92 -15.86
N SER A 348 32.05 13.83 -14.54
CA SER A 348 30.82 13.27 -13.98
C SER A 348 29.60 14.07 -14.41
N LEU A 349 29.64 15.40 -14.30
CA LEU A 349 28.51 16.27 -14.70
C LEU A 349 28.17 16.12 -16.19
N VAL A 350 29.18 16.09 -17.07
CA VAL A 350 28.98 15.88 -18.50
C VAL A 350 28.42 14.49 -18.77
N LEU A 351 29.00 13.45 -18.17
CA LEU A 351 28.57 12.07 -18.37
C LEU A 351 27.12 11.86 -17.91
N ILE A 352 26.72 12.43 -16.77
CA ILE A 352 25.34 12.35 -16.27
C ILE A 352 24.35 13.00 -17.25
N ARG A 353 24.75 14.07 -17.95
CA ARG A 353 23.92 14.75 -18.95
C ARG A 353 23.81 13.96 -20.25
N THR A 354 24.88 13.29 -20.67
CA THR A 354 24.94 12.65 -21.99
C THR A 354 24.63 11.16 -21.99
N ALA A 355 24.72 10.51 -20.83
CA ALA A 355 24.48 9.09 -20.69
C ALA A 355 23.00 8.71 -20.80
N SER A 356 22.71 7.56 -21.40
CA SER A 356 21.41 6.90 -21.34
C SER A 356 21.28 6.05 -20.09
N SER A 357 20.08 5.95 -19.54
CA SER A 357 19.77 4.97 -18.50
C SER A 357 20.00 3.55 -19.00
N GLY A 358 20.64 2.70 -18.20
CA GLY A 358 20.89 1.29 -18.53
C GLY A 358 22.29 1.01 -19.10
N ASP A 359 23.10 2.03 -19.41
CA ASP A 359 24.45 1.79 -19.98
C ASP A 359 25.43 1.22 -18.94
N ASN A 360 25.26 1.53 -17.65
CA ASN A 360 26.25 1.21 -16.62
C ASN A 360 25.57 1.08 -15.24
N PRO A 361 25.29 -0.15 -14.76
CA PRO A 361 24.50 -0.35 -13.56
C PRO A 361 25.05 0.33 -12.29
N PRO A 362 26.37 0.28 -11.98
CA PRO A 362 26.93 1.05 -10.87
C PRO A 362 26.68 2.56 -10.93
N ARG A 363 26.78 3.15 -12.13
CA ARG A 363 26.50 4.58 -12.35
C ARG A 363 25.01 4.86 -12.21
N ASP A 364 24.19 4.03 -12.83
CA ASP A 364 22.74 4.22 -12.91
C ASP A 364 22.08 4.10 -11.52
N ALA A 365 22.65 3.28 -10.63
CA ALA A 365 22.25 3.22 -9.23
C ALA A 365 22.39 4.56 -8.48
N LEU A 366 23.23 5.49 -8.95
CA LEU A 366 23.34 6.84 -8.37
C LEU A 366 22.29 7.82 -8.85
N LEU A 367 21.65 7.55 -9.99
CA LEU A 367 20.81 8.53 -10.65
C LEU A 367 19.38 8.40 -10.13
N PRO A 368 18.84 9.42 -9.42
CA PRO A 368 17.44 9.41 -9.05
C PRO A 368 16.53 9.33 -10.28
N ALA A 369 15.37 8.69 -10.11
CA ALA A 369 14.32 8.60 -11.10
C ALA A 369 13.93 10.00 -11.60
N THR A 370 14.13 10.21 -12.90
CA THR A 370 13.67 11.39 -13.60
C THR A 370 12.25 11.20 -14.11
N VAL A 371 11.60 12.31 -14.42
CA VAL A 371 10.30 12.29 -15.09
C VAL A 371 10.30 11.38 -16.31
N GLN A 372 9.29 10.53 -16.39
CA GLN A 372 9.11 9.61 -17.51
C GLN A 372 7.96 10.10 -18.42
N ALA A 373 8.11 9.92 -19.72
CA ALA A 373 7.11 10.37 -20.69
C ALA A 373 5.78 9.62 -20.53
N HIS A 374 5.80 8.32 -20.20
CA HIS A 374 4.58 7.54 -19.94
C HIS A 374 3.78 8.08 -18.74
N ASP A 375 4.46 8.52 -17.68
CA ASP A 375 3.79 9.11 -16.51
C ASP A 375 3.16 10.45 -16.82
N GLN A 376 3.85 11.24 -17.64
CA GLN A 376 3.34 12.51 -18.10
C GLN A 376 2.05 12.29 -18.91
N GLN A 377 2.10 11.41 -19.91
CA GLN A 377 0.96 11.08 -20.77
C GLN A 377 -0.22 10.53 -19.96
N ALA A 378 0.04 9.59 -19.04
CA ALA A 378 -0.99 9.02 -18.17
C ALA A 378 -1.59 10.07 -17.23
N GLY A 379 -0.77 10.95 -16.64
CA GLY A 379 -1.23 12.04 -15.79
C GLY A 379 -2.10 13.07 -16.53
N GLU A 380 -1.69 13.46 -17.75
CA GLU A 380 -2.46 14.35 -18.63
C GLU A 380 -3.77 13.69 -19.08
N TRP A 381 -3.72 12.41 -19.48
CA TRP A 381 -4.90 11.65 -19.87
C TRP A 381 -5.91 11.58 -18.73
N LEU A 382 -5.48 11.26 -17.51
CA LEU A 382 -6.37 11.23 -16.33
C LEU A 382 -7.03 12.59 -16.12
N ARG A 383 -6.27 13.69 -16.22
CA ARG A 383 -6.82 15.04 -16.05
C ARG A 383 -7.90 15.36 -17.09
N GLU A 384 -7.74 14.87 -18.32
CA GLU A 384 -8.58 15.22 -19.47
C GLU A 384 -9.78 14.29 -19.65
N HIS A 385 -9.69 13.04 -19.18
CA HIS A 385 -10.68 11.99 -19.45
C HIS A 385 -11.44 11.49 -18.21
N THR A 386 -11.11 11.96 -17.00
CA THR A 386 -11.79 11.51 -15.76
C THR A 386 -12.50 12.66 -15.05
N PRO A 387 -13.57 12.41 -14.27
CA PRO A 387 -14.18 13.42 -13.39
C PRO A 387 -13.22 13.96 -12.33
N GLN A 388 -13.47 15.15 -11.78
CA GLN A 388 -12.54 15.80 -10.83
C GLN A 388 -12.47 15.06 -9.48
N GLU A 389 -13.57 14.43 -9.10
CA GLU A 389 -13.77 13.63 -7.89
C GLU A 389 -13.27 12.19 -8.03
N ALA A 390 -12.82 11.79 -9.23
CA ALA A 390 -12.37 10.43 -9.48
C ALA A 390 -11.21 10.02 -8.56
N ARG A 391 -11.31 8.80 -8.02
CA ARG A 391 -10.29 8.19 -7.18
C ARG A 391 -9.42 7.27 -8.02
N VAL A 392 -8.11 7.53 -8.00
CA VAL A 392 -7.13 6.80 -8.82
C VAL A 392 -6.19 6.00 -7.93
N GLY A 393 -6.22 4.67 -8.05
CA GLY A 393 -5.27 3.76 -7.41
C GLY A 393 -3.95 3.68 -8.15
N THR A 394 -2.83 4.11 -7.54
CA THR A 394 -1.50 4.11 -8.18
C THR A 394 -0.36 4.27 -7.18
N THR A 395 0.80 3.64 -7.41
CA THR A 395 2.06 4.00 -6.71
C THR A 395 2.76 5.23 -7.29
N ARG A 396 2.19 5.88 -8.30
CA ARG A 396 2.85 6.99 -9.02
C ARG A 396 2.44 8.37 -8.49
N VAL A 397 2.77 8.63 -7.23
CA VAL A 397 2.44 9.87 -6.51
C VAL A 397 3.31 11.08 -6.91
N GLY A 398 4.30 10.89 -7.79
CA GLY A 398 5.16 11.94 -8.32
C GLY A 398 4.47 12.77 -9.41
N LEU A 399 5.02 12.72 -10.63
CA LEU A 399 4.57 13.50 -11.78
C LEU A 399 3.11 13.21 -12.14
N LEU A 400 2.73 11.94 -12.25
CA LEU A 400 1.37 11.52 -12.59
C LEU A 400 0.35 12.12 -11.62
N GLY A 401 0.61 12.01 -10.32
CA GLY A 401 -0.24 12.62 -9.30
C GLY A 401 -0.29 14.15 -9.36
N TYR A 402 0.82 14.81 -9.66
CA TYR A 402 0.84 16.26 -9.82
C TYR A 402 0.05 16.74 -11.05
N LEU A 403 0.13 16.02 -12.17
CA LEU A 403 -0.54 16.39 -13.42
C LEU A 403 -2.03 16.03 -13.43
N SER A 404 -2.40 14.86 -12.91
CA SER A 404 -3.79 14.38 -12.92
C SER A 404 -4.72 15.29 -12.14
N GLY A 405 -4.23 15.85 -11.02
CA GLY A 405 -5.06 16.64 -10.11
C GLY A 405 -6.24 15.85 -9.52
N ARG A 406 -6.13 14.51 -9.48
CA ARG A 406 -7.13 13.59 -8.94
C ARG A 406 -6.77 13.13 -7.54
N TYR A 407 -7.76 12.63 -6.81
CA TYR A 407 -7.54 11.97 -5.54
C TYR A 407 -6.74 10.68 -5.78
N LEU A 408 -5.58 10.54 -5.14
CA LEU A 408 -4.74 9.35 -5.30
C LEU A 408 -4.85 8.42 -4.10
N LEU A 409 -5.12 7.15 -4.39
CA LEU A 409 -4.98 6.01 -3.49
C LEU A 409 -3.60 5.39 -3.74
N ASP A 410 -2.62 5.73 -2.90
CA ASP A 410 -1.25 5.24 -3.06
C ASP A 410 -1.12 3.85 -2.50
N TYR A 411 -1.31 2.81 -3.32
CA TYR A 411 -1.19 1.41 -2.89
C TYR A 411 0.22 1.00 -2.39
N GLY A 412 1.20 1.92 -2.41
CA GLY A 412 2.48 1.79 -1.73
C GLY A 412 2.48 2.28 -0.27
N GLY A 413 1.37 2.82 0.24
CA GLY A 413 1.17 3.17 1.64
C GLY A 413 1.79 4.50 2.11
N ARG A 414 2.19 5.43 1.21
CA ARG A 414 2.80 6.72 1.63
C ARG A 414 1.79 7.84 1.87
N LEU A 415 0.55 7.70 1.39
CA LEU A 415 -0.51 8.70 1.53
C LEU A 415 -1.63 8.27 2.48
N GLN A 416 -1.95 6.98 2.57
CA GLN A 416 -3.01 6.44 3.42
C GLN A 416 -2.44 5.58 4.57
N PRO A 417 -2.61 5.96 5.85
CA PRO A 417 -2.12 5.19 6.99
C PRO A 417 -2.72 3.78 7.10
N GLU A 418 -4.02 3.62 6.80
CA GLU A 418 -4.73 2.33 6.89
C GLU A 418 -4.14 1.32 5.91
N LEU A 419 -3.73 1.80 4.75
CA LEU A 419 -3.09 1.00 3.74
C LEU A 419 -1.66 0.62 4.11
N ALA A 420 -0.89 1.55 4.68
CA ALA A 420 0.42 1.21 5.24
C ALA A 420 0.28 0.08 6.27
N GLN A 421 -0.75 0.13 7.12
CA GLN A 421 -1.04 -0.93 8.08
C GLN A 421 -1.47 -2.25 7.40
N ALA A 422 -2.22 -2.21 6.31
CA ALA A 422 -2.60 -3.40 5.54
C ALA A 422 -1.36 -4.07 4.92
N LEU A 423 -0.48 -3.29 4.28
CA LEU A 423 0.79 -3.77 3.73
C LEU A 423 1.70 -4.35 4.82
N MET A 424 1.78 -3.72 6.00
CA MET A 424 2.52 -4.27 7.15
C MET A 424 1.97 -5.61 7.64
N ARG A 425 0.71 -5.94 7.33
CA ARG A 425 0.10 -7.23 7.64
C ARG A 425 0.25 -8.25 6.50
N GLY A 426 0.87 -7.89 5.39
CA GLY A 426 1.00 -8.73 4.19
C GLY A 426 -0.23 -8.70 3.28
N ASP A 427 -1.19 -7.80 3.55
CA ASP A 427 -2.46 -7.72 2.83
C ASP A 427 -2.36 -6.76 1.64
N SER A 428 -1.64 -7.20 0.60
CA SER A 428 -1.32 -6.38 -0.58
C SER A 428 -2.52 -6.10 -1.50
N GLN A 429 -3.58 -6.91 -1.40
CA GLN A 429 -4.80 -6.81 -2.23
C GLN A 429 -5.90 -5.97 -1.58
N TRP A 430 -5.80 -5.73 -0.27
CA TRP A 430 -6.83 -5.06 0.54
C TRP A 430 -7.39 -3.79 -0.11
N TRP A 431 -6.52 -2.95 -0.66
CA TRP A 431 -6.91 -1.63 -1.18
C TRP A 431 -7.84 -1.69 -2.39
N ILE A 432 -7.68 -2.67 -3.28
CA ILE A 432 -8.50 -2.78 -4.50
C ILE A 432 -9.94 -3.11 -4.11
N ALA A 433 -10.10 -4.05 -3.17
CA ALA A 433 -11.41 -4.48 -2.70
C ALA A 433 -12.05 -3.51 -1.72
N ASN A 434 -11.26 -2.87 -0.84
CA ASN A 434 -11.79 -1.95 0.17
C ASN A 434 -12.11 -0.56 -0.40
N TYR A 435 -11.24 0.00 -1.24
CA TYR A 435 -11.45 1.33 -1.79
C TYR A 435 -12.18 1.33 -3.14
N THR A 436 -12.12 0.23 -3.90
CA THR A 436 -12.71 0.07 -5.25
C THR A 436 -12.57 1.34 -6.09
N PRO A 437 -11.32 1.79 -6.37
CA PRO A 437 -11.07 3.04 -7.08
C PRO A 437 -11.79 3.11 -8.42
N ASP A 438 -12.16 4.33 -8.84
CA ASP A 438 -12.78 4.54 -10.16
C ASP A 438 -11.80 4.20 -11.30
N TYR A 439 -10.51 4.47 -11.07
CA TYR A 439 -9.44 4.14 -12.00
C TYR A 439 -8.26 3.48 -11.30
N VAL A 440 -7.65 2.50 -11.94
CA VAL A 440 -6.44 1.82 -11.47
C VAL A 440 -5.33 2.05 -12.49
N VAL A 441 -4.17 2.53 -12.04
CA VAL A 441 -3.00 2.73 -12.89
C VAL A 441 -1.91 1.77 -12.45
N LEU A 442 -1.54 0.86 -13.35
CA LEU A 442 -0.52 -0.16 -13.13
C LEU A 442 0.55 -0.07 -14.22
N ARG A 443 1.77 -0.47 -13.90
CA ARG A 443 2.74 -0.88 -14.93
C ARG A 443 2.31 -2.21 -15.53
N ALA A 444 2.71 -2.48 -16.77
CA ALA A 444 2.47 -3.79 -17.38
C ALA A 444 3.04 -4.95 -16.53
N GLY A 445 4.23 -4.77 -15.94
CA GLY A 445 4.78 -5.75 -14.98
C GLY A 445 3.93 -5.91 -13.72
N GLU A 446 3.30 -4.84 -13.22
CA GLU A 446 2.40 -4.90 -12.05
C GLU A 446 1.04 -5.51 -12.41
N TYR A 447 0.58 -5.36 -13.65
CA TYR A 447 -0.63 -6.04 -14.13
C TYR A 447 -0.44 -7.55 -14.19
N GLU A 448 0.76 -8.01 -14.53
CA GLU A 448 1.12 -9.44 -14.49
C GLU A 448 1.38 -9.93 -13.06
N GLU A 449 2.11 -9.17 -12.24
CA GLU A 449 2.49 -9.56 -10.88
C GLU A 449 2.60 -8.33 -9.95
N LEU A 450 1.65 -8.19 -9.03
CA LEU A 450 1.55 -7.16 -8.01
C LEU A 450 1.65 -7.79 -6.61
N ASN A 451 2.87 -7.93 -6.08
CA ASN A 451 3.11 -8.43 -4.71
C ASN A 451 2.45 -9.81 -4.43
N GLY A 452 2.65 -10.81 -5.29
CA GLY A 452 2.09 -12.16 -5.11
C GLY A 452 0.66 -12.32 -5.64
N TYR A 453 0.16 -11.34 -6.38
CA TYR A 453 -1.18 -11.30 -6.96
C TYR A 453 -1.08 -10.87 -8.42
N SER A 454 -1.77 -11.56 -9.32
CA SER A 454 -1.85 -11.17 -10.73
C SER A 454 -3.23 -10.60 -11.05
N PRO A 455 -3.37 -9.26 -11.22
CA PRO A 455 -4.58 -8.66 -11.74
C PRO A 455 -5.00 -9.23 -13.10
N ALA A 456 -4.03 -9.55 -13.98
CA ALA A 456 -4.28 -10.11 -15.29
C ALA A 456 -4.97 -11.48 -15.25
N SER A 457 -4.63 -12.30 -14.26
CA SER A 457 -5.24 -13.62 -14.08
C SER A 457 -6.41 -13.63 -13.09
N ASP A 458 -6.79 -12.49 -12.50
CA ASP A 458 -7.92 -12.40 -11.57
C ASP A 458 -9.24 -12.19 -12.34
N PRO A 459 -10.16 -13.18 -12.33
CA PRO A 459 -11.44 -13.06 -13.01
C PRO A 459 -12.30 -11.90 -12.47
N TRP A 460 -12.19 -11.56 -11.18
CA TRP A 460 -12.92 -10.43 -10.63
C TRP A 460 -12.37 -9.11 -11.16
N PHE A 461 -11.05 -8.97 -11.24
CA PHE A 461 -10.43 -7.72 -11.71
C PHE A 461 -10.80 -7.48 -13.18
N THR A 462 -10.66 -8.51 -14.02
CA THR A 462 -11.00 -8.44 -15.44
C THR A 462 -12.49 -8.24 -15.73
N ALA A 463 -13.38 -8.67 -14.83
CA ALA A 463 -14.82 -8.40 -14.92
C ALA A 463 -15.18 -6.97 -14.45
N THR A 464 -14.48 -6.44 -13.44
CA THR A 464 -14.80 -5.16 -12.79
C THR A 464 -14.12 -3.97 -13.46
N TYR A 465 -12.94 -4.18 -14.05
CA TYR A 465 -12.09 -3.16 -14.63
C TYR A 465 -11.81 -3.48 -16.09
N ARG A 466 -11.92 -2.45 -16.94
CA ARG A 466 -11.58 -2.53 -18.36
C ARG A 466 -10.42 -1.58 -18.64
N GLU A 467 -9.47 -2.02 -19.45
CA GLU A 467 -8.40 -1.14 -19.95
C GLU A 467 -9.01 0.05 -20.72
N ALA A 468 -8.77 1.26 -20.24
CA ALA A 468 -9.24 2.52 -20.80
C ALA A 468 -8.15 3.21 -21.63
N ALA A 469 -6.89 3.07 -21.23
CA ALA A 469 -5.74 3.59 -21.96
C ALA A 469 -4.47 2.78 -21.68
N ARG A 470 -3.57 2.78 -22.67
CA ARG A 470 -2.24 2.15 -22.61
C ARG A 470 -1.22 3.08 -23.24
N PHE A 471 -0.06 3.19 -22.59
CA PHE A 471 1.07 3.96 -23.06
C PHE A 471 2.29 3.03 -23.16
N ASP A 472 2.49 2.45 -24.34
CA ASP A 472 3.41 1.33 -24.62
C ASP A 472 4.54 1.65 -25.60
N ASP A 473 4.74 2.92 -25.95
CA ASP A 473 5.82 3.41 -26.83
C ASP A 473 7.25 3.20 -26.26
N PHE A 474 7.43 2.37 -25.22
CA PHE A 474 8.62 2.35 -24.36
C PHE A 474 9.27 0.96 -24.24
N THR A 475 10.60 0.96 -24.12
CA THR A 475 11.41 -0.24 -23.84
C THR A 475 12.01 -0.12 -22.44
N PRO A 476 11.82 -1.10 -21.54
CA PRO A 476 11.16 -2.40 -21.74
C PRO A 476 9.62 -2.33 -21.70
N PRO A 477 8.91 -3.28 -22.35
CA PRO A 477 7.44 -3.30 -22.38
C PRO A 477 6.78 -3.35 -21.00
N GLU A 478 7.48 -3.91 -20.01
CA GLU A 478 7.04 -4.01 -18.62
C GLU A 478 6.85 -2.64 -17.95
N GLU A 479 7.48 -1.58 -18.46
CA GLU A 479 7.33 -0.20 -17.99
C GLU A 479 6.14 0.54 -18.61
N ALA A 480 5.42 -0.09 -19.56
CA ALA A 480 4.22 0.49 -20.12
C ALA A 480 3.20 0.80 -19.02
N VAL A 481 2.56 1.97 -19.10
CA VAL A 481 1.54 2.39 -18.13
C VAL A 481 0.16 2.03 -18.68
N LEU A 482 -0.59 1.30 -17.87
CA LEU A 482 -1.96 0.84 -18.15
C LEU A 482 -2.91 1.57 -17.22
N ILE A 483 -3.98 2.13 -17.78
CA ILE A 483 -5.08 2.75 -17.03
C ILE A 483 -6.31 1.89 -17.22
N PHE A 484 -6.86 1.42 -16.11
CA PHE A 484 -8.10 0.67 -16.06
C PHE A 484 -9.21 1.52 -15.47
N GLU A 485 -10.40 1.45 -16.07
CA GLU A 485 -11.62 2.11 -15.62
C GLU A 485 -12.59 1.08 -15.04
N ARG A 486 -13.17 1.42 -13.89
CA ARG A 486 -14.22 0.62 -13.25
C ARG A 486 -15.50 0.69 -14.07
N THR A 487 -16.00 -0.46 -14.55
CA THR A 487 -17.17 -0.54 -15.45
C THR A 487 -18.51 -0.66 -14.72
N GLY A 488 -18.50 -0.94 -13.41
CA GLY A 488 -19.67 -0.99 -12.54
C GLY A 488 -19.27 -0.99 -11.07
N GLU A 489 -20.23 -0.70 -10.18
CA GLU A 489 -19.99 -0.81 -8.75
C GLU A 489 -20.09 -2.28 -8.31
N PRO A 490 -19.02 -2.88 -7.78
CA PRO A 490 -19.11 -4.20 -7.20
C PRO A 490 -20.01 -4.13 -5.95
N PRO A 491 -20.81 -5.18 -5.68
CA PRO A 491 -21.61 -5.23 -4.47
C PRO A 491 -20.72 -5.17 -3.22
N PRO A 492 -21.21 -4.54 -2.13
CA PRO A 492 -20.45 -4.47 -0.89
C PRO A 492 -20.28 -5.87 -0.29
N LEU A 493 -19.12 -6.12 0.32
CA LEU A 493 -18.88 -7.32 1.09
C LEU A 493 -19.72 -7.31 2.37
N GLN A 494 -20.54 -8.33 2.57
CA GLN A 494 -21.33 -8.56 3.77
C GLN A 494 -20.56 -9.47 4.72
N GLU A 495 -20.32 -9.02 5.94
CA GLU A 495 -19.56 -9.75 6.96
C GLU A 495 -20.41 -10.86 7.59
N THR A 496 -19.85 -12.07 7.62
CA THR A 496 -20.38 -13.21 8.36
C THR A 496 -19.36 -13.60 9.43
N LEU A 497 -19.72 -13.36 10.68
CA LEU A 497 -18.93 -13.76 11.84
C LEU A 497 -19.14 -15.24 12.13
N ILE A 498 -18.04 -16.00 12.13
CA ILE A 498 -18.06 -17.46 12.26
C ILE A 498 -17.43 -17.89 13.58
N GLY A 499 -16.55 -17.06 14.14
CA GLY A 499 -15.69 -17.42 15.26
C GLY A 499 -14.41 -18.11 14.78
N LEU A 500 -13.54 -18.50 15.73
CA LEU A 500 -12.26 -19.14 15.40
C LEU A 500 -12.46 -20.61 15.02
N VAL A 501 -12.33 -20.90 13.72
CA VAL A 501 -12.34 -22.25 13.16
C VAL A 501 -10.91 -22.67 12.87
N SER A 502 -10.43 -23.71 13.57
CA SER A 502 -9.04 -24.16 13.47
C SER A 502 -8.83 -25.24 12.40
N TYR A 503 -7.70 -25.12 11.72
CA TYR A 503 -7.10 -26.12 10.84
C TYR A 503 -5.86 -26.71 11.50
N PRO A 504 -5.30 -27.80 10.95
CA PRO A 504 -3.96 -28.25 11.32
C PRO A 504 -2.92 -27.13 11.19
N ASP A 505 -1.80 -27.27 11.90
CA ASP A 505 -0.62 -26.37 11.82
C ASP A 505 -0.86 -24.91 12.26
N GLY A 506 -1.87 -24.68 13.11
CA GLY A 506 -2.09 -23.38 13.77
C GLY A 506 -2.73 -22.31 12.89
N LEU A 507 -3.29 -22.68 11.74
CA LEU A 507 -4.09 -21.81 10.89
C LEU A 507 -5.53 -21.74 11.38
N MET A 508 -6.08 -20.54 11.51
CA MET A 508 -7.48 -20.35 11.91
C MET A 508 -8.19 -19.36 11.01
N ILE A 509 -9.50 -19.55 10.84
CA ILE A 509 -10.40 -18.59 10.20
C ILE A 509 -11.17 -17.85 11.30
N ASN A 510 -11.24 -16.53 11.22
CA ASN A 510 -12.01 -15.70 12.14
C ASN A 510 -13.38 -15.29 11.58
N GLY A 511 -13.43 -15.08 10.25
CA GLY A 511 -14.65 -14.65 9.56
C GLY A 511 -14.51 -14.71 8.05
N ILE A 512 -15.66 -14.61 7.38
CA ILE A 512 -15.74 -14.48 5.92
C ILE A 512 -16.59 -13.26 5.59
N ALA A 513 -16.37 -12.68 4.41
CA ALA A 513 -17.28 -11.70 3.85
C ALA A 513 -17.58 -12.02 2.39
N THR A 514 -18.83 -11.88 1.96
CA THR A 514 -19.30 -12.24 0.61
C THR A 514 -19.93 -11.05 -0.09
N ASP A 515 -19.72 -10.91 -1.40
CA ASP A 515 -20.40 -9.87 -2.21
C ASP A 515 -21.77 -10.34 -2.77
N PHE A 516 -22.25 -11.48 -2.28
CA PHE A 516 -23.54 -12.08 -2.57
C PHE A 516 -24.23 -12.43 -1.26
N SER A 517 -25.57 -12.45 -1.28
CA SER A 517 -26.35 -12.87 -0.12
C SER A 517 -26.24 -14.38 0.09
N LEU A 518 -26.15 -14.80 1.34
CA LEU A 518 -26.27 -16.22 1.70
C LEU A 518 -27.74 -16.62 1.89
N ASP A 519 -28.64 -15.67 2.12
CA ASP A 519 -30.08 -15.89 2.27
C ASP A 519 -30.86 -14.70 1.66
N PRO A 520 -31.35 -14.81 0.41
CA PRO A 520 -31.25 -15.97 -0.49
C PRO A 520 -29.91 -16.03 -1.24
N LEU A 521 -29.42 -17.24 -1.51
CA LEU A 521 -28.26 -17.49 -2.36
C LEU A 521 -28.60 -17.25 -3.84
N GLU A 522 -27.94 -16.27 -4.45
CA GLU A 522 -28.07 -15.94 -5.87
C GLU A 522 -27.39 -16.99 -6.76
N SER A 523 -27.88 -17.18 -8.00
CA SER A 523 -27.32 -18.10 -8.99
C SER A 523 -26.74 -17.38 -10.20
N GLY A 524 -25.80 -18.02 -10.90
CA GLY A 524 -25.34 -17.61 -12.24
C GLY A 524 -24.48 -16.35 -12.31
N ARG A 525 -23.66 -16.11 -11.29
CA ARG A 525 -22.74 -14.97 -11.27
C ARG A 525 -21.38 -15.32 -10.68
N MET A 526 -20.38 -14.56 -11.08
CA MET A 526 -19.11 -14.51 -10.36
C MET A 526 -19.31 -13.78 -9.03
N ALA A 527 -18.69 -14.33 -8.01
CA ALA A 527 -18.81 -13.89 -6.63
C ALA A 527 -17.44 -13.86 -5.96
N ARG A 528 -17.29 -12.97 -4.98
CA ARG A 528 -16.07 -12.79 -4.22
C ARG A 528 -16.30 -13.18 -2.77
N VAL A 529 -15.35 -13.94 -2.24
CA VAL A 529 -15.28 -14.32 -0.83
C VAL A 529 -13.97 -13.79 -0.26
N ARG A 530 -14.07 -12.94 0.76
CA ARG A 530 -12.93 -12.53 1.59
C ARG A 530 -12.86 -13.46 2.79
N ILE A 531 -11.70 -14.05 3.05
CA ILE A 531 -11.47 -14.88 4.23
C ILE A 531 -10.50 -14.16 5.15
N GLU A 532 -10.85 -14.03 6.43
CA GLU A 532 -9.98 -13.48 7.47
C GLU A 532 -9.31 -14.60 8.25
N TRP A 533 -7.98 -14.60 8.21
CA TRP A 533 -7.09 -15.63 8.77
C TRP A 533 -6.38 -15.13 10.02
N LEU A 534 -6.09 -16.07 10.92
CA LEU A 534 -5.18 -15.89 12.05
C LEU A 534 -4.16 -17.03 12.04
N LEU A 535 -2.87 -16.70 11.94
CA LEU A 535 -1.77 -17.66 12.10
C LEU A 535 -1.26 -17.66 13.54
N GLU A 536 -1.31 -18.82 14.21
CA GLU A 536 -0.60 -19.02 15.48
C GLU A 536 0.85 -19.41 15.27
N GLU A 537 1.11 -20.30 14.31
CA GLU A 537 2.43 -20.81 13.96
C GLU A 537 2.85 -20.37 12.55
N ALA A 538 4.14 -20.50 12.22
CA ALA A 538 4.62 -20.19 10.88
C ALA A 538 4.42 -21.38 9.96
N ILE A 539 3.77 -21.14 8.82
CA ILE A 539 3.54 -22.12 7.78
C ILE A 539 4.58 -21.88 6.69
N SER A 540 5.56 -22.79 6.54
CA SER A 540 6.67 -22.59 5.60
C SER A 540 6.35 -22.92 4.15
N GLU A 541 5.30 -23.72 3.92
CA GLU A 541 4.91 -24.18 2.58
C GLU A 541 3.58 -23.56 2.17
N PRO A 542 3.43 -23.10 0.91
CA PRO A 542 2.16 -22.63 0.39
C PRO A 542 1.05 -23.67 0.57
N GLN A 543 -0.15 -23.24 0.95
CA GLN A 543 -1.30 -24.12 1.12
C GLN A 543 -2.31 -23.88 -0.01
N TYR A 544 -2.94 -24.94 -0.49
CA TYR A 544 -4.10 -24.86 -1.35
C TYR A 544 -5.33 -24.53 -0.50
N VAL A 545 -5.97 -23.40 -0.80
CA VAL A 545 -7.21 -22.95 -0.17
C VAL A 545 -8.33 -23.07 -1.19
N SER A 546 -9.38 -23.82 -0.85
CA SER A 546 -10.54 -24.03 -1.70
C SER A 546 -11.83 -23.66 -0.98
N ILE A 547 -12.77 -23.12 -1.74
CA ILE A 547 -14.12 -22.79 -1.28
C ILE A 547 -15.08 -23.71 -2.01
N ARG A 548 -15.95 -24.38 -1.26
CA ARG A 548 -17.01 -25.24 -1.79
C ARG A 548 -18.34 -24.77 -1.23
N ILE A 549 -19.31 -24.57 -2.11
CA ILE A 549 -20.71 -24.35 -1.74
C ILE A 549 -21.48 -25.57 -2.24
N GLN A 550 -21.97 -26.40 -1.33
CA GLN A 550 -22.58 -27.69 -1.66
C GLN A 550 -23.89 -27.89 -0.91
N GLY A 551 -24.93 -28.29 -1.64
CA GLY A 551 -26.24 -28.62 -1.10
C GLY A 551 -26.27 -29.99 -0.45
N HIS A 552 -27.28 -30.22 0.41
CA HIS A 552 -27.44 -31.48 1.14
C HIS A 552 -27.65 -32.72 0.23
N GLN A 553 -28.16 -32.53 -0.99
CA GLN A 553 -28.26 -33.58 -2.03
C GLN A 553 -27.01 -33.68 -2.92
N GLU A 554 -25.85 -33.27 -2.41
CA GLU A 554 -24.57 -33.17 -3.12
C GLU A 554 -24.55 -32.19 -4.32
N ALA A 555 -25.61 -31.40 -4.51
CA ALA A 555 -25.68 -30.39 -5.57
C ALA A 555 -24.60 -29.33 -5.37
N LEU A 556 -23.66 -29.22 -6.32
CA LEU A 556 -22.55 -28.28 -6.23
C LEU A 556 -22.97 -26.90 -6.77
N ALA A 557 -23.00 -25.89 -5.90
CA ALA A 557 -23.26 -24.50 -6.29
C ALA A 557 -21.97 -23.79 -6.72
N ALA A 558 -20.84 -24.09 -6.08
CA ALA A 558 -19.53 -23.57 -6.46
C ALA A 558 -18.41 -24.46 -5.90
N LEU A 559 -17.31 -24.56 -6.64
CA LEU A 559 -16.05 -25.16 -6.16
C LEU A 559 -14.89 -24.49 -6.87
N GLU A 560 -14.11 -23.72 -6.13
CA GLU A 560 -12.91 -23.06 -6.66
C GLU A 560 -11.80 -23.10 -5.62
N GLY A 561 -10.55 -22.96 -6.06
CA GLY A 561 -9.42 -22.94 -5.14
C GLY A 561 -8.11 -22.51 -5.77
N ARG A 562 -7.18 -22.07 -4.93
CA ARG A 562 -5.84 -21.61 -5.36
C ARG A 562 -4.79 -21.84 -4.29
N MET A 563 -3.54 -21.82 -4.71
CA MET A 563 -2.41 -21.75 -3.77
C MET A 563 -2.34 -20.37 -3.10
N VAL A 564 -2.08 -20.36 -1.80
CA VAL A 564 -1.84 -19.18 -0.98
C VAL A 564 -0.54 -19.40 -0.20
N ASP A 565 0.42 -18.49 -0.37
CA ASP A 565 1.68 -18.54 0.37
C ASP A 565 1.57 -17.78 1.69
N PHE A 566 1.58 -18.53 2.79
CA PHE A 566 1.49 -18.02 4.16
C PHE A 566 2.88 -17.77 4.80
N SER A 567 3.98 -18.08 4.10
CA SER A 567 5.35 -18.12 4.68
C SER A 567 5.85 -16.78 5.21
N ASN A 568 5.40 -15.67 4.59
CA ASN A 568 5.85 -14.32 4.91
C ASN A 568 4.86 -13.55 5.80
N TRP A 569 3.82 -14.21 6.32
CA TRP A 569 2.73 -13.54 7.02
C TRP A 569 3.00 -13.36 8.52
N PRO A 570 2.54 -12.27 9.14
CA PRO A 570 2.71 -12.04 10.57
C PRO A 570 1.83 -12.97 11.41
N ARG A 571 2.43 -13.51 12.47
CA ARG A 571 1.72 -14.35 13.47
C ARG A 571 0.89 -13.50 14.43
N HIS A 572 -0.16 -14.11 14.98
CA HIS A 572 -1.07 -13.53 15.95
C HIS A 572 -1.72 -12.21 15.49
N ARG A 573 -1.94 -12.07 14.18
CA ARG A 573 -2.63 -10.94 13.57
C ARG A 573 -3.64 -11.43 12.55
N LEU A 574 -4.75 -10.70 12.43
CA LEU A 574 -5.76 -10.93 11.41
C LEU A 574 -5.29 -10.41 10.05
N ILE A 575 -5.42 -11.25 9.03
CA ILE A 575 -4.99 -11.00 7.65
C ILE A 575 -6.08 -11.47 6.71
N THR A 576 -6.29 -10.79 5.57
CA THR A 576 -7.33 -11.18 4.63
C THR A 576 -6.78 -11.74 3.32
N THR A 577 -7.50 -12.70 2.74
CA THR A 577 -7.34 -13.08 1.34
C THR A 577 -8.66 -12.99 0.61
N TYR A 578 -8.56 -12.74 -0.70
CA TYR A 578 -9.71 -12.67 -1.59
C TYR A 578 -9.70 -13.89 -2.52
N HIS A 579 -10.87 -14.48 -2.69
CA HIS A 579 -11.11 -15.63 -3.56
C HIS A 579 -12.30 -15.32 -4.45
N VAL A 580 -12.27 -15.85 -5.66
CA VAL A 580 -13.34 -15.70 -6.65
C VAL A 580 -13.95 -17.07 -6.87
N ILE A 581 -15.28 -17.13 -6.86
CA ILE A 581 -16.06 -18.33 -7.11
C ILE A 581 -17.08 -18.05 -8.21
N GLU A 582 -17.39 -19.07 -9.02
CA GLU A 582 -18.49 -19.01 -9.98
C GLU A 582 -19.71 -19.75 -9.40
N LEU A 583 -20.81 -19.04 -9.17
CA LEU A 583 -22.06 -19.63 -8.69
C LEU A 583 -22.79 -20.26 -9.88
N ALA A 584 -23.22 -21.51 -9.72
CA ALA A 584 -23.88 -22.30 -10.76
C ALA A 584 -25.08 -21.54 -11.37
N PRO A 585 -25.33 -21.67 -12.69
CA PRO A 585 -26.35 -20.89 -13.41
C PRO A 585 -27.77 -21.11 -12.90
N ALA A 586 -28.05 -22.28 -12.34
CA ALA A 586 -29.30 -22.61 -11.69
C ALA A 586 -28.99 -23.40 -10.41
N LEU A 587 -29.69 -23.04 -9.33
CA LEU A 587 -29.59 -23.72 -8.04
C LEU A 587 -30.95 -24.32 -7.69
N THR A 588 -30.94 -25.53 -7.15
CA THR A 588 -32.16 -26.13 -6.60
C THR A 588 -32.48 -25.48 -5.26
N PRO A 589 -33.76 -25.24 -4.93
CA PRO A 589 -34.16 -24.81 -3.59
C PRO A 589 -33.63 -25.79 -2.54
N GLY A 590 -33.06 -25.25 -1.46
CA GLY A 590 -32.30 -26.07 -0.52
C GLY A 590 -31.35 -25.27 0.36
N ILE A 591 -30.74 -25.97 1.33
CA ILE A 591 -29.62 -25.48 2.12
C ILE A 591 -28.31 -25.88 1.43
N TYR A 592 -27.36 -24.95 1.43
CA TYR A 592 -26.01 -25.14 0.95
C TYR A 592 -25.02 -24.81 2.05
N ASP A 593 -24.11 -25.75 2.34
CA ASP A 593 -23.00 -25.50 3.23
C ASP A 593 -21.88 -24.79 2.45
N VAL A 594 -21.43 -23.66 3.00
CA VAL A 594 -20.23 -22.95 2.56
C VAL A 594 -19.07 -23.49 3.37
N SER A 595 -18.20 -24.26 2.74
CA SER A 595 -17.03 -24.88 3.36
C SER A 595 -15.73 -24.31 2.80
N ILE A 596 -14.73 -24.18 3.67
CA ILE A 596 -13.36 -23.84 3.29
C ILE A 596 -12.46 -25.05 3.52
N GLY A 597 -11.78 -25.47 2.46
CA GLY A 597 -10.82 -26.55 2.45
C GLY A 597 -9.40 -26.00 2.47
N VAL A 598 -8.55 -26.50 3.36
CA VAL A 598 -7.12 -26.14 3.39
C VAL A 598 -6.26 -27.39 3.45
N GLY A 599 -5.18 -27.40 2.67
CA GLY A 599 -4.17 -28.46 2.69
C GLY A 599 -3.03 -28.23 1.69
N PRO A 600 -2.12 -29.19 1.52
CA PRO A 600 -0.95 -29.02 0.64
C PRO A 600 -1.29 -29.00 -0.86
N ASP A 601 -2.42 -29.62 -1.25
CA ASP A 601 -2.83 -29.75 -2.64
C ASP A 601 -4.37 -29.89 -2.76
N PRO A 602 -4.94 -29.79 -3.98
CA PRO A 602 -6.39 -29.83 -4.19
C PRO A 602 -7.08 -31.14 -3.78
N PHE A 603 -6.33 -32.22 -3.57
CA PHE A 603 -6.86 -33.56 -3.26
C PHE A 603 -6.79 -33.89 -1.77
N ASN A 604 -5.90 -33.22 -1.02
CA ASN A 604 -5.66 -33.45 0.40
C ASN A 604 -6.12 -32.27 1.25
N LEU A 605 -7.44 -32.01 1.26
CA LEU A 605 -8.01 -30.85 1.97
C LEU A 605 -8.73 -31.24 3.26
N THR A 606 -8.45 -30.50 4.33
CA THR A 606 -9.27 -30.50 5.54
C THR A 606 -10.40 -29.51 5.32
N TRP A 607 -11.64 -29.97 5.29
CA TRP A 607 -12.82 -29.12 5.08
C TRP A 607 -13.45 -28.70 6.40
N GLN A 608 -13.80 -27.42 6.49
CA GLN A 608 -14.60 -26.88 7.59
C GLN A 608 -15.79 -26.12 7.02
N THR A 609 -17.00 -26.39 7.49
CA THR A 609 -18.18 -25.59 7.16
C THR A 609 -18.15 -24.31 7.98
N VAL A 610 -18.18 -23.18 7.28
CA VAL A 610 -18.01 -21.85 7.87
C VAL A 610 -19.27 -21.01 7.82
N ALA A 611 -20.18 -21.29 6.88
CA ALA A 611 -21.49 -20.64 6.83
C ALA A 611 -22.51 -21.56 6.14
N GLN A 612 -23.79 -21.20 6.25
CA GLN A 612 -24.87 -21.83 5.51
C GLN A 612 -25.56 -20.79 4.63
N ALA A 613 -26.00 -21.24 3.46
CA ALA A 613 -26.72 -20.46 2.50
C ALA A 613 -28.05 -21.14 2.15
N LYS A 614 -29.07 -20.37 1.79
CA LYS A 614 -30.44 -20.83 1.51
C LYS A 614 -30.85 -20.40 0.10
N VAL A 615 -31.31 -21.33 -0.71
CA VAL A 615 -32.02 -21.02 -1.95
C VAL A 615 -33.52 -21.18 -1.65
N PRO A 616 -34.32 -20.11 -1.64
CA PRO A 616 -35.74 -20.18 -1.32
C PRO A 616 -36.54 -20.87 -2.42
N ILE A 617 -37.71 -21.38 -2.07
CA ILE A 617 -38.66 -21.89 -3.07
C ILE A 617 -39.32 -20.66 -3.74
N PRO A 618 -39.28 -20.53 -5.08
CA PRO A 618 -39.85 -19.35 -5.74
C PRO A 618 -41.35 -19.20 -5.48
N GLU A 619 -41.78 -17.97 -5.12
CA GLU A 619 -43.18 -17.63 -4.95
C GLU A 619 -43.97 -17.90 -6.25
N GLY A 620 -45.09 -18.63 -6.14
CA GLY A 620 -46.02 -18.80 -7.27
C GLY A 620 -45.81 -20.02 -8.18
N ILE A 621 -44.94 -20.98 -7.83
CA ILE A 621 -44.79 -22.25 -8.60
C ILE A 621 -46.06 -23.13 -8.60
N TYR A 622 -47.09 -22.80 -7.80
CA TYR A 622 -48.29 -23.62 -7.69
C TYR A 622 -49.43 -23.19 -8.60
N LEU A 623 -49.41 -23.71 -9.82
CA LEU A 623 -50.55 -23.68 -10.75
C LEU A 623 -51.45 -24.92 -10.53
N GLY A 624 -52.27 -24.90 -9.47
CA GLY A 624 -53.33 -25.89 -9.33
C GLY A 624 -54.13 -25.74 -8.04
N GLY A 625 -55.45 -25.93 -8.11
CA GLY A 625 -56.30 -25.92 -6.93
C GLY A 625 -55.83 -26.95 -5.90
N VAL A 626 -55.72 -26.52 -4.65
CA VAL A 626 -55.58 -27.40 -3.49
C VAL A 626 -56.93 -27.51 -2.80
N SER A 627 -57.23 -28.71 -2.33
CA SER A 627 -58.43 -29.00 -1.54
C SER A 627 -58.15 -28.78 -0.07
N GLY A 628 -59.20 -28.53 0.72
CA GLY A 628 -59.13 -28.62 2.17
C GLY A 628 -59.21 -27.29 2.94
N THR A 629 -59.06 -27.42 4.26
CA THR A 629 -59.19 -26.36 5.27
C THR A 629 -57.84 -26.13 5.92
N ARG A 630 -57.51 -24.86 6.19
CA ARG A 630 -56.30 -24.43 6.88
C ARG A 630 -56.19 -25.07 8.27
N ALA A 631 -55.06 -25.68 8.60
CA ALA A 631 -54.77 -26.23 9.92
C ALA A 631 -53.44 -25.69 10.46
N GLU A 632 -53.46 -25.10 11.66
CA GLU A 632 -52.29 -24.42 12.25
C GLU A 632 -51.68 -25.29 13.35
N PHE A 633 -50.39 -25.60 13.23
CA PHE A 633 -49.57 -26.40 14.14
C PHE A 633 -48.50 -25.50 14.79
N GLY A 634 -48.93 -24.58 15.66
CA GLY A 634 -48.01 -23.63 16.28
C GLY A 634 -47.52 -22.57 15.28
N ASP A 635 -46.25 -22.65 14.90
CA ASP A 635 -45.54 -21.72 14.00
C ASP A 635 -45.71 -22.05 12.51
N ILE A 636 -46.33 -23.18 12.16
CA ILE A 636 -46.56 -23.61 10.77
C ILE A 636 -48.03 -23.92 10.52
N ALA A 637 -48.54 -23.57 9.33
CA ALA A 637 -49.88 -23.92 8.88
C ALA A 637 -49.86 -24.81 7.64
N LEU A 638 -50.72 -25.82 7.60
CA LEU A 638 -51.12 -26.51 6.37
C LEU A 638 -52.22 -25.67 5.70
N LEU A 639 -51.93 -25.09 4.54
CA LEU A 639 -52.87 -24.26 3.76
C LEU A 639 -53.84 -25.11 2.93
N GLY A 640 -53.39 -26.26 2.44
CA GLY A 640 -54.19 -27.15 1.61
C GLY A 640 -53.41 -28.40 1.19
N TYR A 641 -54.08 -29.30 0.48
CA TYR A 641 -53.49 -30.54 0.00
C TYR A 641 -54.04 -30.97 -1.36
N ARG A 642 -53.38 -31.96 -1.98
CA ARG A 642 -53.91 -32.72 -3.11
C ARG A 642 -53.55 -34.20 -2.93
N LEU A 643 -54.53 -35.06 -3.18
CA LEU A 643 -54.36 -36.51 -3.19
C LEU A 643 -54.53 -37.00 -4.62
N ALA A 644 -53.57 -37.75 -5.13
CA ALA A 644 -53.64 -38.37 -6.45
C ALA A 644 -53.11 -39.80 -6.38
N ARG A 645 -53.89 -40.76 -6.88
CA ARG A 645 -53.39 -42.13 -7.04
C ARG A 645 -52.65 -42.21 -8.37
N THR A 646 -51.41 -42.67 -8.33
CA THR A 646 -50.57 -42.90 -9.51
C THR A 646 -50.34 -44.40 -9.68
N GLY A 647 -49.68 -44.80 -10.77
CA GLY A 647 -49.27 -46.20 -10.95
C GLY A 647 -48.20 -46.65 -9.94
N GLU A 648 -47.57 -45.71 -9.23
CA GLU A 648 -46.46 -45.95 -8.31
C GLU A 648 -46.88 -45.86 -6.82
N GLY A 649 -48.10 -45.41 -6.52
CA GLY A 649 -48.58 -45.30 -5.14
C GLY A 649 -49.63 -44.19 -4.94
N LEU A 650 -49.71 -43.68 -3.72
CA LEU A 650 -50.52 -42.52 -3.38
C LEU A 650 -49.62 -41.28 -3.29
N GLU A 651 -49.77 -40.37 -4.25
CA GLU A 651 -49.14 -39.06 -4.24
C GLU A 651 -49.94 -38.10 -3.34
N VAL A 652 -49.26 -37.49 -2.38
CA VAL A 652 -49.79 -36.54 -1.42
C VAL A 652 -48.99 -35.24 -1.53
N LEU A 653 -49.60 -34.20 -2.08
CA LEU A 653 -49.04 -32.85 -2.07
C LEU A 653 -49.61 -32.10 -0.86
N LEU A 654 -48.74 -31.50 -0.05
CA LEU A 654 -49.08 -30.63 1.06
C LEU A 654 -48.56 -29.22 0.78
N MET A 655 -49.39 -28.22 1.03
CA MET A 655 -48.99 -26.81 0.95
C MET A 655 -48.86 -26.25 2.35
N TRP A 656 -47.64 -25.94 2.76
CA TRP A 656 -47.34 -25.39 4.06
C TRP A 656 -47.10 -23.89 4.00
N GLN A 657 -47.26 -23.20 5.13
CA GLN A 657 -46.84 -21.82 5.34
C GLN A 657 -46.22 -21.66 6.72
N ALA A 658 -45.03 -21.08 6.80
CA ALA A 658 -44.48 -20.60 8.06
C ALA A 658 -45.26 -19.36 8.51
N LEU A 659 -45.96 -19.45 9.65
CA LEU A 659 -46.63 -18.28 10.26
C LEU A 659 -45.60 -17.37 10.95
N GLU A 660 -44.60 -18.00 11.57
CA GLU A 660 -43.40 -17.38 12.13
C GLU A 660 -42.18 -18.22 11.70
N ALA A 661 -40.96 -17.70 11.85
CA ALA A 661 -39.74 -18.45 11.54
C ALA A 661 -39.57 -19.64 12.52
N PRO A 662 -39.74 -20.90 12.08
CA PRO A 662 -39.76 -22.03 12.99
C PRO A 662 -38.41 -22.24 13.67
N GLN A 663 -38.43 -22.60 14.95
CA GLN A 663 -37.20 -22.74 15.74
C GLN A 663 -36.62 -24.17 15.73
N ALA A 664 -37.30 -25.11 15.07
CA ALA A 664 -36.96 -26.52 15.05
C ALA A 664 -37.32 -27.18 13.71
N SER A 665 -36.57 -28.23 13.36
CA SER A 665 -36.89 -29.07 12.19
C SER A 665 -37.96 -30.11 12.55
N TYR A 666 -39.20 -29.85 12.16
CA TYR A 666 -40.32 -30.78 12.23
C TYR A 666 -40.27 -31.85 11.14
N ARG A 667 -40.66 -33.08 11.50
CA ARG A 667 -40.95 -34.17 10.55
C ARG A 667 -42.44 -34.22 10.24
N VAL A 668 -42.78 -34.38 8.97
CA VAL A 668 -44.14 -34.63 8.51
C VAL A 668 -44.42 -36.12 8.61
N SER A 669 -45.58 -36.47 9.15
CA SER A 669 -46.06 -37.84 9.28
C SER A 669 -47.40 -38.00 8.59
N ILE A 670 -47.42 -38.81 7.54
CA ILE A 670 -48.60 -39.13 6.74
C ILE A 670 -49.03 -40.56 7.08
N GLN A 671 -50.29 -40.73 7.46
CA GLN A 671 -50.86 -42.03 7.82
C GLN A 671 -52.11 -42.31 7.00
N VAL A 672 -52.13 -43.46 6.33
CA VAL A 672 -53.31 -43.99 5.67
C VAL A 672 -53.96 -45.00 6.59
N ARG A 673 -55.23 -44.79 6.93
CA ARG A 673 -55.97 -45.59 7.90
C ARG A 673 -57.20 -46.24 7.28
N ASP A 674 -57.48 -47.48 7.65
CA ASP A 674 -58.72 -48.16 7.28
C ASP A 674 -59.94 -47.66 8.10
N VAL A 675 -61.12 -48.20 7.80
CA VAL A 675 -62.37 -47.87 8.51
C VAL A 675 -62.37 -48.22 10.00
N LEU A 676 -61.45 -49.09 10.45
CA LEU A 676 -61.25 -49.47 11.86
C LEU A 676 -60.18 -48.60 12.54
N GLY A 677 -59.54 -47.69 11.80
CA GLY A 677 -58.45 -46.83 12.27
C GLY A 677 -57.07 -47.47 12.24
N THR A 678 -56.93 -48.67 11.66
CA THR A 678 -55.65 -49.37 11.51
C THR A 678 -54.79 -48.64 10.48
N ILE A 679 -53.53 -48.33 10.80
CA ILE A 679 -52.58 -47.72 9.86
C ILE A 679 -52.15 -48.80 8.86
N VAL A 680 -52.50 -48.62 7.60
CA VAL A 680 -52.15 -49.54 6.50
C VAL A 680 -50.94 -49.09 5.69
N ALA A 681 -50.65 -47.78 5.68
CA ALA A 681 -49.43 -47.20 5.14
C ALA A 681 -49.03 -45.97 5.96
N ARG A 682 -47.72 -45.72 6.08
CA ARG A 682 -47.17 -44.57 6.81
C ARG A 682 -45.87 -44.10 6.18
N LEU A 683 -45.71 -42.79 6.11
CA LEU A 683 -44.46 -42.14 5.75
C LEU A 683 -44.13 -41.08 6.80
N GLU A 684 -42.87 -41.05 7.25
CA GLU A 684 -42.37 -40.00 8.12
C GLU A 684 -41.02 -39.51 7.61
N THR A 685 -40.95 -38.22 7.27
CA THR A 685 -39.73 -37.59 6.77
C THR A 685 -39.76 -36.09 7.03
N GLU A 686 -38.62 -35.43 6.91
CA GLU A 686 -38.57 -33.97 6.89
C GLU A 686 -39.06 -33.44 5.54
N PRO A 687 -39.58 -32.20 5.47
CA PRO A 687 -40.02 -31.63 4.21
C PRO A 687 -38.97 -31.70 3.10
N LEU A 688 -39.41 -32.01 1.87
CA LEU A 688 -38.55 -32.24 0.73
C LEU A 688 -37.41 -33.25 1.03
N GLU A 689 -37.73 -34.32 1.76
CA GLU A 689 -36.79 -35.38 2.15
C GLU A 689 -35.57 -34.86 2.94
N GLY A 690 -35.77 -33.79 3.71
CA GLY A 690 -34.71 -33.14 4.49
C GLY A 690 -33.84 -32.17 3.70
N ALA A 691 -34.14 -31.93 2.41
CA ALA A 691 -33.49 -30.88 1.64
C ALA A 691 -33.93 -29.47 2.07
N TYR A 692 -35.10 -29.36 2.72
CA TYR A 692 -35.72 -28.08 3.08
C TYR A 692 -36.38 -28.09 4.46
N PRO A 693 -35.61 -28.34 5.54
CA PRO A 693 -36.16 -28.49 6.89
C PRO A 693 -36.90 -27.22 7.35
N THR A 694 -37.92 -27.39 8.18
CA THR A 694 -38.78 -26.28 8.64
C THR A 694 -38.05 -25.19 9.42
N SER A 695 -36.93 -25.51 10.08
CA SER A 695 -36.13 -24.55 10.84
C SER A 695 -35.50 -23.42 10.00
N ILE A 696 -35.42 -23.59 8.67
CA ILE A 696 -34.92 -22.56 7.77
C ILE A 696 -36.02 -21.75 7.09
N TRP A 697 -37.29 -22.03 7.38
CA TRP A 697 -38.39 -21.33 6.73
C TRP A 697 -38.48 -19.89 7.25
N SER A 698 -38.58 -18.94 6.32
CA SER A 698 -38.78 -17.53 6.63
C SER A 698 -40.24 -17.28 6.99
N ALA A 699 -40.52 -16.32 7.86
CA ALA A 699 -41.90 -15.98 8.20
C ALA A 699 -42.70 -15.58 6.93
N GLY A 700 -43.86 -16.21 6.73
CA GLY A 700 -44.71 -16.04 5.56
C GLY A 700 -44.39 -16.97 4.39
N GLU A 701 -43.26 -17.68 4.40
CA GLU A 701 -42.82 -18.55 3.31
C GLU A 701 -43.80 -19.71 3.09
N GLU A 702 -44.20 -19.93 1.84
CA GLU A 702 -45.08 -21.02 1.43
C GLU A 702 -44.25 -22.16 0.84
N VAL A 703 -44.30 -23.33 1.49
CA VAL A 703 -43.49 -24.49 1.13
C VAL A 703 -44.39 -25.61 0.62
N PRO A 704 -44.31 -25.91 -0.69
CA PRO A 704 -44.94 -27.08 -1.24
C PRO A 704 -44.11 -28.34 -1.02
N ASP A 705 -44.80 -29.45 -0.77
CA ASP A 705 -44.13 -30.68 -0.38
C ASP A 705 -44.89 -31.90 -0.87
N THR A 706 -44.25 -32.69 -1.74
CA THR A 706 -44.88 -33.84 -2.40
C THR A 706 -44.30 -35.13 -1.85
N TYR A 707 -45.19 -36.05 -1.50
CA TYR A 707 -44.86 -37.35 -0.93
C TYR A 707 -45.46 -38.46 -1.76
N LEU A 708 -44.72 -39.55 -1.94
CA LEU A 708 -45.23 -40.78 -2.54
C LEU A 708 -45.31 -41.85 -1.46
N LEU A 709 -46.52 -42.25 -1.10
CA LEU A 709 -46.75 -43.37 -0.19
C LEU A 709 -46.85 -44.66 -0.98
N ASP A 710 -46.05 -45.64 -0.57
CA ASP A 710 -46.17 -47.01 -1.04
C ASP A 710 -47.50 -47.60 -0.58
N MET A 711 -48.29 -48.05 -1.56
CA MET A 711 -49.60 -48.65 -1.37
C MET A 711 -49.63 -50.11 -1.86
N GLU A 712 -48.46 -50.71 -2.11
CA GLU A 712 -48.34 -52.10 -2.53
C GLU A 712 -48.89 -53.03 -1.43
N GLY A 713 -49.71 -54.00 -1.85
CA GLY A 713 -50.33 -54.96 -0.93
C GLY A 713 -51.45 -54.40 -0.04
N VAL A 714 -51.82 -53.13 -0.17
CA VAL A 714 -52.99 -52.56 0.53
C VAL A 714 -54.28 -53.07 -0.16
N PRO A 715 -55.20 -53.74 0.58
CA PRO A 715 -56.41 -54.29 -0.01
C PRO A 715 -57.32 -53.24 -0.68
N PRO A 716 -58.20 -53.66 -1.61
CA PRO A 716 -59.27 -52.80 -2.11
C PRO A 716 -60.18 -52.31 -0.98
N GLY A 717 -60.49 -51.01 -0.96
CA GLY A 717 -61.27 -50.39 0.11
C GLY A 717 -61.15 -48.88 0.15
N ASP A 718 -61.90 -48.25 1.05
CA ASP A 718 -61.83 -46.82 1.34
C ASP A 718 -60.89 -46.57 2.53
N TYR A 719 -59.97 -45.61 2.35
CA TYR A 719 -58.96 -45.27 3.35
C TYR A 719 -58.93 -43.77 3.62
N ASP A 720 -58.82 -43.42 4.90
CA ASP A 720 -58.73 -42.04 5.37
C ASP A 720 -57.25 -41.64 5.55
N VAL A 721 -56.85 -40.49 5.01
CA VAL A 721 -55.47 -39.99 5.07
C VAL A 721 -55.36 -38.89 6.12
N TYR A 722 -54.36 -39.02 7.00
CA TYR A 722 -54.09 -38.09 8.09
C TYR A 722 -52.66 -37.54 8.02
N VAL A 723 -52.49 -36.26 8.36
CA VAL A 723 -51.19 -35.58 8.43
C VAL A 723 -50.94 -35.06 9.85
N SER A 724 -49.72 -35.21 10.34
CA SER A 724 -49.27 -34.64 11.62
C SER A 724 -47.83 -34.11 11.50
N LEU A 725 -47.47 -33.16 12.35
CA LEU A 725 -46.08 -32.69 12.52
C LEU A 725 -45.50 -33.26 13.81
N ILE A 726 -44.23 -33.68 13.76
CA ILE A 726 -43.49 -34.26 14.87
C ILE A 726 -42.26 -33.40 15.16
N SER A 727 -42.10 -32.95 16.40
CA SER A 727 -40.93 -32.20 16.87
C SER A 727 -39.66 -33.07 16.93
N PRO A 728 -38.47 -32.46 17.00
CA PRO A 728 -37.21 -33.20 17.21
C PRO A 728 -37.24 -34.10 18.45
N ASP A 729 -37.98 -33.71 19.50
CA ASP A 729 -38.17 -34.49 20.73
C ASP A 729 -39.10 -35.71 20.55
N GLY A 730 -39.64 -35.93 19.35
CA GLY A 730 -40.55 -37.02 19.02
C GLY A 730 -42.01 -36.78 19.44
N LEU A 731 -42.35 -35.56 19.88
CA LEU A 731 -43.71 -35.19 20.26
C LEU A 731 -44.50 -34.72 19.04
N ARG A 732 -45.76 -35.12 18.94
CA ARG A 732 -46.68 -34.58 17.92
C ARG A 732 -47.11 -33.16 18.29
N LEU A 733 -47.04 -32.26 17.33
CA LEU A 733 -47.60 -30.92 17.47
C LEU A 733 -49.12 -30.99 17.46
N LEU A 734 -49.74 -30.28 18.39
CA LEU A 734 -51.18 -30.10 18.40
C LEU A 734 -51.57 -28.96 17.47
N THR A 735 -52.65 -29.15 16.74
CA THR A 735 -53.29 -28.06 16.00
C THR A 735 -53.86 -27.02 16.97
N ALA A 736 -54.20 -25.83 16.49
CA ALA A 736 -54.95 -24.82 17.24
C ALA A 736 -56.29 -25.35 17.82
N GLN A 737 -56.82 -26.46 17.27
CA GLN A 737 -58.04 -27.14 17.73
C GLN A 737 -57.76 -28.29 18.71
N GLY A 738 -56.50 -28.52 19.10
CA GLY A 738 -56.08 -29.56 20.03
C GLY A 738 -55.99 -30.97 19.44
N GLN A 739 -55.98 -31.11 18.11
CA GLN A 739 -55.83 -32.40 17.43
C GLN A 739 -54.35 -32.71 17.15
N ASP A 740 -53.92 -33.96 17.31
CA ASP A 740 -52.55 -34.42 17.04
C ASP A 740 -52.31 -34.85 15.59
N ALA A 741 -53.38 -34.93 14.78
CA ALA A 741 -53.36 -35.20 13.36
C ALA A 741 -54.59 -34.59 12.67
N VAL A 742 -54.43 -34.16 11.41
CA VAL A 742 -55.45 -33.52 10.58
C VAL A 742 -55.90 -34.50 9.50
N PHE A 743 -57.21 -34.72 9.37
CA PHE A 743 -57.77 -35.49 8.26
C PHE A 743 -57.71 -34.67 6.96
N ILE A 744 -57.03 -35.22 5.95
CA ILE A 744 -56.81 -34.56 4.65
C ILE A 744 -57.52 -35.29 3.50
N GLY A 745 -58.52 -36.11 3.77
CA GLY A 745 -59.36 -36.70 2.71
C GLY A 745 -59.28 -38.22 2.61
N ARG A 746 -60.09 -38.76 1.70
CA ARG A 746 -60.31 -40.19 1.52
C ARG A 746 -59.83 -40.64 0.15
N VAL A 747 -59.19 -41.80 0.10
CA VAL A 747 -58.72 -42.46 -1.13
C VAL A 747 -59.37 -43.83 -1.22
N SER A 748 -59.89 -44.16 -2.40
CA SER A 748 -60.48 -45.47 -2.68
C SER A 748 -59.53 -46.31 -3.52
N ILE A 749 -59.29 -47.55 -3.08
CA ILE A 749 -58.54 -48.57 -3.82
C ILE A 749 -59.55 -49.52 -4.46
N GLY A 750 -59.66 -49.49 -5.78
CA GLY A 750 -60.46 -50.46 -6.54
C GLY A 750 -59.80 -51.86 -6.57
N GLU A 751 -60.58 -52.90 -6.79
CA GLU A 751 -60.07 -54.25 -7.09
C GLU A 751 -59.15 -54.18 -8.32
N GLU A 752 -57.94 -54.73 -8.23
CA GLU A 752 -57.10 -54.98 -9.39
C GLU A 752 -57.83 -55.95 -10.32
N THR A 753 -58.47 -55.42 -11.36
CA THR A 753 -58.83 -56.24 -12.52
C THR A 753 -57.53 -56.56 -13.25
N THR A 754 -56.94 -57.72 -12.93
CA THR A 754 -55.87 -58.31 -13.74
C THR A 754 -56.40 -58.49 -15.17
N PRO A 755 -55.64 -58.10 -16.22
CA PRO A 755 -56.06 -58.34 -17.60
C PRO A 755 -56.12 -59.82 -17.97
#